data_AF-A0A8J7T8N1-F1
#
_entry.id   AF-A0A8J7T8N1-F1
#
_cell.length_a   1.000
_cell.length_b   1.000
_cell.length_c   1.000
_cell.angle_alpha   90.00
_cell.angle_beta   90.00
_cell.angle_gamma   90.00
#
_symmetry.space_group_name_H-M   'P 1'
#
loop_
_entity.id
_entity.type
_entity.pdbx_description
1 polymer ?
#
loop_
_entity_poly.entity_id
_entity_poly.type
_entity_poly.pdbx_seq_one_letter_code
_entity_poly.pdbx_strand_id
1 'polypeptide(L)'
;MNEKVSSETFEEAIQSIVFSNARVDLEHVSNEEYHFDNESFLKGKNLITAGLACVKANIRQQNFYTARKILGQIFHTLQDFYTHSNWIELGYKTPFSNLIQPSVLIKNVAAKGEPTCSDCAKGTCPTNILESILQRKKLTSGYYDLNPWASKPKGKCSHGGLSDFTSDDIPRGGINKDTYSSDHGTLHEIAAQIATTATMELLQDIRNAAGDDEFLWLMGIYRPFVLCFVIDTTSSMSDNIEEAKRRFFSIIDTKRGTPSEPSAYILVPFNDPGYGPVTRTKDPEVFKKKINALSARGGGDEPEMCLSALQLALTSAPPSSEIYVFTDASAKDSYLKSTIIALIESTKSVVSFLLTASLSRRRQRSSSALLYQDLAQTSGGQAVRVSKVHGRMSEASAIISSSAAMVTLFQSVSDPGKTEEVFSFYVDPSVSNLTLYITGSFLNFKLHSPAGLSQNSSVIEGPLGRLHAVGNLYTVYLENQTGLWEISITCSRPCTIKVTGQSVIGFLYSFVQLFQGPHPGLALIEGRPQVGKNATLLVSVTGSESLRVTEVSLVSASGSRVQRGSVTPLDRNDRREYLVSVPSVPAGQFSVLLIGVDNTSSTPFQRQSNTQFTSTSIEAQANTTLEPGKDFIIPFTVATNGMGETYTINARDDKGFVKAFTDNLNLTNGGSAEGSVTLVAPNGTESGTDVSLTIEVASSSTGDFNYIVLRITVASKVTDFRPPVCNITSVTANCTEDCSLKNWELSANLSDGRGSGIQSVYSRLGNGSLSITRSLNTEGINVTVATYSATCCSPDVEIIAVDAVGNVGTCRHYIRTSEISTTRPSSPTTTTTTRFYSTNTTISVSSSTLSISSTTGGFSFTLKLCLMLFLTITLSP
;
A
#
# COMPACT_ATOMS: atom_id res chain seq x y z
N MET A 1 17.24 18.21 15.80
CA MET A 1 16.68 16.94 16.32
C MET A 1 16.53 16.02 15.11
N ASN A 2 17.16 14.84 15.11
CA ASN A 2 16.93 13.84 14.07
C ASN A 2 15.61 13.14 14.40
N GLU A 3 14.53 13.56 13.76
CA GLU A 3 13.21 12.95 13.91
C GLU A 3 13.21 11.55 13.25
N LYS A 4 12.65 10.55 13.93
CA LYS A 4 12.64 9.16 13.46
C LYS A 4 11.60 8.99 12.34
N VAL A 5 11.97 8.32 11.25
CA VAL A 5 11.06 7.99 10.14
C VAL A 5 10.89 6.47 10.10
N SER A 6 9.64 6.00 10.01
CA SER A 6 9.30 4.58 9.88
C SER A 6 9.34 4.17 8.40
N SER A 7 9.82 2.95 8.13
CA SER A 7 9.75 2.35 6.78
C SER A 7 8.45 1.58 6.54
N GLU A 8 7.52 1.54 7.50
CA GLU A 8 6.30 0.72 7.43
C GLU A 8 5.43 1.05 6.22
N THR A 9 5.30 2.32 5.83
CA THR A 9 4.48 2.69 4.65
C THR A 9 5.07 2.20 3.34
N PHE A 10 6.40 2.17 3.24
CA PHE A 10 7.11 1.59 2.11
C PHE A 10 6.87 0.09 2.07
N GLU A 11 7.11 -0.60 3.19
CA GLU A 11 6.90 -2.05 3.27
C GLU A 11 5.43 -2.44 3.01
N GLU A 12 4.46 -1.67 3.52
CA GLU A 12 3.02 -1.88 3.26
C GLU A 12 2.69 -1.67 1.77
N ALA A 13 3.35 -0.73 1.09
CA ALA A 13 3.20 -0.53 -0.34
C ALA A 13 3.71 -1.71 -1.16
N ILE A 14 4.87 -2.23 -0.80
CA ILE A 14 5.45 -3.39 -1.43
C ILE A 14 4.58 -4.62 -1.19
N GLN A 15 4.16 -4.87 0.04
CA GLN A 15 3.27 -6.00 0.36
C GLN A 15 1.96 -5.92 -0.41
N SER A 16 1.38 -4.73 -0.56
CA SER A 16 0.17 -4.56 -1.38
C SER A 16 0.38 -4.98 -2.84
N ILE A 17 1.55 -4.68 -3.42
CA ILE A 17 1.90 -5.08 -4.79
C ILE A 17 2.14 -6.59 -4.85
N VAL A 18 2.90 -7.14 -3.92
CA VAL A 18 3.26 -8.58 -3.86
C VAL A 18 2.02 -9.45 -3.66
N PHE A 19 1.14 -9.12 -2.71
CA PHE A 19 -0.10 -9.85 -2.52
C PHE A 19 -1.01 -9.78 -3.74
N SER A 20 -1.08 -8.62 -4.40
CA SER A 20 -1.90 -8.49 -5.60
C SER A 20 -1.31 -9.18 -6.83
N ASN A 21 0.02 -9.35 -6.87
CA ASN A 21 0.72 -10.17 -7.87
C ASN A 21 0.39 -11.66 -7.63
N ALA A 22 0.65 -12.17 -6.43
CA ALA A 22 0.40 -13.58 -6.09
C ALA A 22 -1.08 -13.99 -6.20
N ARG A 23 -2.00 -13.03 -6.02
CA ARG A 23 -3.44 -13.28 -6.13
C ARG A 23 -3.89 -13.60 -7.56
N VAL A 24 -3.11 -13.24 -8.60
CA VAL A 24 -3.42 -13.59 -9.99
C VAL A 24 -3.41 -15.11 -10.17
N ASP A 25 -2.43 -15.81 -9.61
CA ASP A 25 -2.38 -17.29 -9.62
C ASP A 25 -3.59 -17.97 -8.98
N LEU A 26 -4.27 -17.29 -8.05
CA LEU A 26 -5.45 -17.81 -7.37
C LEU A 26 -6.73 -17.52 -8.16
N GLU A 27 -6.90 -16.29 -8.63
CA GLU A 27 -8.14 -15.82 -9.26
C GLU A 27 -8.19 -16.08 -10.77
N HIS A 28 -7.04 -16.24 -11.41
CA HIS A 28 -6.88 -16.29 -12.86
C HIS A 28 -6.08 -17.50 -13.35
N VAL A 29 -5.97 -18.55 -12.53
CA VAL A 29 -5.20 -19.78 -12.80
C VAL A 29 -5.46 -20.43 -14.17
N SER A 30 -6.65 -20.26 -14.76
CA SER A 30 -7.02 -20.82 -16.07
C SER A 30 -7.22 -19.76 -17.15
N ASN A 31 -6.92 -18.50 -16.87
CA ASN A 31 -7.04 -17.40 -17.81
C ASN A 31 -5.70 -17.20 -18.55
N GLU A 32 -5.60 -17.79 -19.75
CA GLU A 32 -4.43 -17.74 -20.62
C GLU A 32 -3.85 -16.32 -20.84
N GLU A 33 -4.68 -15.27 -20.82
CA GLU A 33 -4.22 -13.90 -20.96
C GLU A 33 -3.42 -13.36 -19.76
N TYR A 34 -3.61 -13.90 -18.55
CA TYR A 34 -2.89 -13.46 -17.35
C TYR A 34 -1.51 -14.09 -17.23
N HIS A 35 -1.28 -15.23 -17.89
CA HIS A 35 -0.06 -16.04 -17.80
C HIS A 35 0.71 -16.10 -19.14
N PHE A 36 0.18 -15.51 -20.22
CA PHE A 36 0.72 -15.64 -21.58
C PHE A 36 0.71 -17.08 -22.14
N ASP A 37 -0.08 -17.97 -21.55
CA ASP A 37 -0.29 -19.31 -22.07
C ASP A 37 -1.04 -19.32 -23.41
N ASN A 38 -1.01 -20.47 -24.08
CA ASN A 38 -1.76 -20.73 -25.31
C ASN A 38 -1.47 -19.72 -26.44
N GLU A 39 -0.26 -19.14 -26.45
CA GLU A 39 0.16 -18.08 -27.37
C GLU A 39 -0.71 -16.81 -27.30
N SER A 40 -1.33 -16.53 -26.14
CA SER A 40 -2.24 -15.41 -25.88
C SER A 40 -1.55 -14.03 -25.77
N PHE A 41 -0.46 -13.83 -26.52
CA PHE A 41 0.41 -12.65 -26.45
C PHE A 41 -0.31 -11.32 -26.62
N LEU A 42 -1.27 -11.24 -27.56
CA LEU A 42 -2.03 -10.01 -27.78
C LEU A 42 -2.96 -9.71 -26.61
N LYS A 43 -3.61 -10.73 -26.04
CA LYS A 43 -4.50 -10.54 -24.90
C LYS A 43 -3.72 -10.14 -23.65
N GLY A 44 -2.62 -10.83 -23.34
CA GLY A 44 -1.75 -10.48 -22.21
C GLY A 44 -1.12 -9.10 -22.35
N LYS A 45 -0.69 -8.71 -23.55
CA LYS A 45 -0.28 -7.33 -23.84
C LYS A 45 -1.40 -6.32 -23.56
N ASN A 46 -2.62 -6.59 -24.05
CA ASN A 46 -3.75 -5.68 -23.84
C ASN A 46 -4.08 -5.52 -22.35
N LEU A 47 -3.97 -6.60 -21.58
CA LEU A 47 -4.14 -6.60 -20.13
C LEU A 47 -3.10 -5.70 -19.45
N ILE A 48 -1.81 -5.88 -19.75
CA ILE A 48 -0.72 -5.06 -19.20
C ILE A 48 -0.93 -3.58 -19.56
N THR A 49 -1.19 -3.27 -20.83
CA THR A 49 -1.30 -1.88 -21.29
C THR A 49 -2.57 -1.18 -20.79
N ALA A 50 -3.70 -1.89 -20.68
CA ALA A 50 -4.90 -1.35 -20.05
C ALA A 50 -4.69 -1.11 -18.56
N GLY A 51 -4.10 -2.07 -17.84
CA GLY A 51 -3.79 -1.92 -16.42
C GLY A 51 -2.79 -0.80 -16.16
N LEU A 52 -1.77 -0.64 -17.01
CA LEU A 52 -0.81 0.48 -16.94
C LEU A 52 -1.51 1.84 -17.09
N ALA A 53 -2.46 1.97 -18.01
CA ALA A 53 -3.27 3.18 -18.15
C ALA A 53 -4.11 3.44 -16.89
N CYS A 54 -4.72 2.40 -16.31
CA CYS A 54 -5.45 2.51 -15.04
C CYS A 54 -4.55 2.92 -13.88
N VAL A 55 -3.33 2.39 -13.78
CA VAL A 55 -2.34 2.77 -12.76
C VAL A 55 -2.04 4.27 -12.87
N LYS A 56 -1.72 4.75 -14.07
CA LYS A 56 -1.43 6.17 -14.34
C LYS A 56 -2.63 7.07 -14.02
N ALA A 57 -3.84 6.65 -14.38
CA ALA A 57 -5.06 7.38 -14.07
C ALA A 57 -5.32 7.46 -12.55
N ASN A 58 -5.14 6.37 -11.81
CA ASN A 58 -5.27 6.35 -10.35
C ASN A 58 -4.23 7.24 -9.68
N ILE A 59 -2.98 7.22 -10.14
CA ILE A 59 -1.93 8.10 -9.60
C ILE A 59 -2.28 9.58 -9.77
N ARG A 60 -2.83 9.97 -10.94
CA ARG A 60 -3.31 11.34 -11.18
C ARG A 60 -4.42 11.75 -10.23
N GLN A 61 -5.30 10.83 -9.89
CA GLN A 61 -6.36 11.01 -8.89
C GLN A 61 -5.86 10.80 -7.43
N GLN A 62 -4.56 10.53 -7.24
CA GLN A 62 -3.92 10.24 -5.95
C GLN A 62 -4.46 8.98 -5.24
N ASN A 63 -5.02 8.05 -5.99
CA ASN A 63 -5.54 6.76 -5.54
C ASN A 63 -4.43 5.69 -5.54
N PHE A 64 -3.37 5.93 -4.76
CA PHE A 64 -2.16 5.11 -4.75
C PHE A 64 -2.37 3.67 -4.27
N TYR A 65 -3.35 3.42 -3.39
CA TYR A 65 -3.66 2.07 -2.96
C TYR A 65 -4.20 1.21 -4.12
N THR A 66 -5.21 1.72 -4.84
CA THR A 66 -5.79 1.03 -6.00
C THR A 66 -4.78 0.91 -7.14
N ALA A 67 -3.94 1.93 -7.36
CA ALA A 67 -2.84 1.86 -8.30
C ALA A 67 -1.86 0.70 -7.97
N ARG A 68 -1.49 0.50 -6.70
CA ARG A 68 -0.61 -0.60 -6.27
C ARG A 68 -1.22 -1.99 -6.51
N LYS A 69 -2.52 -2.16 -6.28
CA LYS A 69 -3.22 -3.43 -6.58
C LYS A 69 -3.15 -3.77 -8.07
N ILE A 70 -3.54 -2.82 -8.93
CA ILE A 70 -3.49 -3.01 -10.39
C ILE A 70 -2.05 -3.25 -10.85
N LEU A 71 -1.08 -2.53 -10.27
CA LEU A 71 0.34 -2.70 -10.54
C LEU A 71 0.82 -4.12 -10.23
N GLY A 72 0.42 -4.69 -9.10
CA GLY A 72 0.73 -6.08 -8.76
C GLY A 72 0.18 -7.07 -9.78
N GLN A 73 -1.07 -6.89 -10.23
CA GLN A 73 -1.70 -7.74 -11.24
C GLN A 73 -0.95 -7.69 -12.58
N ILE A 74 -0.63 -6.50 -13.09
CA ILE A 74 0.09 -6.39 -14.38
C ILE A 74 1.55 -6.83 -14.27
N PHE A 75 2.17 -6.72 -13.09
CA PHE A 75 3.51 -7.27 -12.85
C PHE A 75 3.52 -8.77 -12.98
N HIS A 76 2.53 -9.45 -12.41
CA HIS A 76 2.41 -10.90 -12.52
C HIS A 76 2.39 -11.32 -14.00
N THR A 77 1.45 -10.78 -14.77
CA THR A 77 1.35 -11.07 -16.20
C THR A 77 2.62 -10.72 -16.97
N LEU A 78 3.25 -9.57 -16.69
CA LEU A 78 4.52 -9.19 -17.32
C LEU A 78 5.66 -10.16 -17.01
N GLN A 79 5.72 -10.69 -15.79
CA GLN A 79 6.75 -11.63 -15.35
C GLN A 79 6.55 -13.00 -16.00
N ASP A 80 5.30 -13.48 -16.06
CA ASP A 80 4.93 -14.77 -16.64
C ASP A 80 5.26 -14.88 -18.12
N PHE A 81 5.24 -13.77 -18.86
CA PHE A 81 5.77 -13.76 -20.22
C PHE A 81 7.17 -14.37 -20.32
N TYR A 82 8.07 -14.07 -19.38
CA TYR A 82 9.45 -14.55 -19.43
C TYR A 82 9.62 -15.98 -18.95
N THR A 83 8.69 -16.49 -18.13
CA THR A 83 8.72 -17.87 -17.64
C THR A 83 7.96 -18.83 -18.55
N HIS A 84 6.86 -18.39 -19.20
CA HIS A 84 5.95 -19.24 -19.96
C HIS A 84 6.13 -19.14 -21.48
N SER A 85 6.83 -18.10 -21.98
CA SER A 85 7.22 -18.00 -23.39
C SER A 85 8.61 -18.55 -23.70
N ASN A 86 8.96 -18.62 -24.99
CA ASN A 86 10.30 -18.96 -25.45
C ASN A 86 11.28 -17.77 -25.53
N TRP A 87 10.98 -16.60 -24.93
CA TRP A 87 11.80 -15.39 -25.07
C TRP A 87 13.28 -15.61 -24.73
N ILE A 88 13.55 -16.39 -23.68
CA ILE A 88 14.90 -16.69 -23.21
C ILE A 88 15.61 -17.65 -24.16
N GLU A 89 14.90 -18.65 -24.66
CA GLU A 89 15.37 -19.67 -25.59
C GLU A 89 15.66 -19.07 -26.98
N LEU A 90 14.98 -17.99 -27.35
CA LEU A 90 15.33 -17.16 -28.51
C LEU A 90 16.67 -16.42 -28.33
N GLY A 91 17.30 -16.48 -27.17
CA GLY A 91 18.60 -15.88 -26.88
C GLY A 91 18.52 -14.39 -26.56
N TYR A 92 17.33 -13.85 -26.30
CA TYR A 92 17.17 -12.46 -25.88
C TYR A 92 17.60 -12.29 -24.43
N LYS A 93 18.33 -11.20 -24.17
CA LYS A 93 18.86 -10.84 -22.84
C LYS A 93 18.33 -9.51 -22.31
N THR A 94 17.34 -8.95 -23.00
CA THR A 94 16.72 -7.66 -22.68
C THR A 94 15.21 -7.84 -22.62
N PRO A 95 14.49 -6.96 -21.91
CA PRO A 95 13.03 -6.96 -21.91
C PRO A 95 12.43 -6.85 -23.30
N PHE A 96 11.23 -7.41 -23.47
CA PHE A 96 10.41 -7.19 -24.64
C PHE A 96 9.52 -5.95 -24.44
N SER A 97 10.08 -4.75 -24.62
CA SER A 97 9.40 -3.48 -24.33
C SER A 97 8.09 -3.27 -25.11
N ASN A 98 7.84 -4.04 -26.18
CA ASN A 98 6.55 -4.06 -26.88
C ASN A 98 5.37 -4.42 -25.97
N LEU A 99 5.59 -5.16 -24.87
CA LEU A 99 4.54 -5.55 -23.94
C LEU A 99 3.92 -4.36 -23.19
N ILE A 100 4.68 -3.29 -22.99
CA ILE A 100 4.21 -2.08 -22.29
C ILE A 100 3.89 -0.93 -23.26
N GLN A 101 4.10 -1.12 -24.57
CA GLN A 101 3.86 -0.11 -25.60
C GLN A 101 2.59 -0.43 -26.39
N PRO A 102 1.44 0.22 -26.11
CA PRO A 102 0.17 -0.17 -26.69
C PRO A 102 0.13 -0.05 -28.23
N SER A 103 0.79 0.96 -28.80
CA SER A 103 0.83 1.19 -30.26
C SER A 103 1.68 0.19 -31.06
N VAL A 104 2.57 -0.59 -30.43
CA VAL A 104 3.54 -1.45 -31.14
C VAL A 104 3.03 -2.89 -31.29
N LEU A 105 2.81 -3.35 -32.52
CA LEU A 105 2.33 -4.72 -32.76
C LEU A 105 3.37 -5.78 -32.36
N ILE A 106 2.91 -6.86 -31.71
CA ILE A 106 3.70 -8.09 -31.55
C ILE A 106 3.73 -8.80 -32.90
N LYS A 107 4.92 -9.06 -33.42
CA LYS A 107 5.15 -9.69 -34.72
C LYS A 107 5.86 -11.02 -34.54
N ASN A 108 5.84 -11.84 -35.59
CA ASN A 108 6.59 -13.10 -35.65
C ASN A 108 6.17 -14.15 -34.60
N VAL A 109 4.90 -14.20 -34.25
CA VAL A 109 4.32 -15.27 -33.42
C VAL A 109 4.14 -16.52 -34.27
N ALA A 110 4.39 -17.70 -33.72
CA ALA A 110 4.13 -18.97 -34.38
C ALA A 110 2.63 -19.10 -34.69
N ALA A 111 2.30 -19.62 -35.88
CA ALA A 111 0.89 -19.81 -36.22
C ALA A 111 0.28 -20.94 -35.38
N LYS A 112 -1.03 -20.91 -35.11
CA LYS A 112 -1.72 -21.93 -34.29
C LYS A 112 -1.46 -23.38 -34.74
N GLY A 113 -1.32 -23.61 -36.06
CA GLY A 113 -1.03 -24.93 -36.63
C GLY A 113 0.45 -25.19 -36.94
N GLU A 114 1.36 -24.26 -36.62
CA GLU A 114 2.79 -24.42 -36.80
C GLU A 114 3.39 -25.18 -35.60
N PRO A 115 4.03 -26.34 -35.81
CA PRO A 115 4.71 -27.06 -34.74
C PRO A 115 5.80 -26.19 -34.11
N THR A 116 5.87 -26.20 -32.78
CA THR A 116 6.86 -25.45 -32.00
C THR A 116 7.70 -26.29 -31.07
N CYS A 117 7.25 -27.50 -30.70
CA CYS A 117 7.97 -28.44 -29.86
C CYS A 117 8.21 -29.81 -30.52
N SER A 118 9.29 -30.44 -30.07
CA SER A 118 9.59 -31.87 -30.22
C SER A 118 9.14 -32.64 -28.98
N ASP A 119 8.86 -33.93 -29.13
CA ASP A 119 8.30 -34.78 -28.06
C ASP A 119 9.37 -35.18 -27.05
N CYS A 120 9.20 -34.82 -25.78
CA CYS A 120 10.05 -35.32 -24.70
C CYS A 120 9.59 -36.73 -24.28
N ALA A 121 9.92 -37.75 -25.07
CA ALA A 121 9.43 -39.12 -24.82
C ALA A 121 9.85 -39.74 -23.47
N LYS A 122 10.84 -39.15 -22.78
CA LYS A 122 11.32 -39.56 -21.46
C LYS A 122 10.79 -38.69 -20.30
N GLY A 123 9.79 -37.84 -20.55
CA GLY A 123 9.21 -36.93 -19.56
C GLY A 123 9.63 -35.49 -19.83
N THR A 124 10.56 -34.96 -19.06
CA THR A 124 11.03 -33.56 -19.19
C THR A 124 12.29 -33.47 -20.05
N CYS A 125 12.41 -32.42 -20.87
CA CYS A 125 13.65 -32.16 -21.60
C CYS A 125 13.93 -30.66 -21.79
N PRO A 126 15.16 -30.19 -21.50
CA PRO A 126 15.48 -28.75 -21.43
C PRO A 126 15.64 -28.05 -22.80
N THR A 127 15.40 -28.77 -23.90
CA THR A 127 15.64 -28.31 -25.29
C THR A 127 14.61 -28.90 -26.25
N ASN A 128 13.33 -28.79 -25.91
CA ASN A 128 12.27 -29.35 -26.76
C ASN A 128 11.76 -28.40 -27.85
N ILE A 129 12.04 -27.09 -27.77
CA ILE A 129 11.63 -26.12 -28.79
C ILE A 129 12.35 -26.42 -30.11
N LEU A 130 11.60 -26.45 -31.22
CA LEU A 130 12.13 -26.79 -32.53
C LEU A 130 13.16 -25.75 -33.01
N GLU A 131 14.28 -26.25 -33.54
CA GLU A 131 15.35 -25.42 -34.10
C GLU A 131 14.85 -24.44 -35.18
N SER A 132 13.84 -24.84 -35.97
CA SER A 132 13.21 -23.97 -36.98
C SER A 132 12.51 -22.75 -36.37
N ILE A 133 11.96 -22.86 -35.16
CA ILE A 133 11.35 -21.74 -34.41
C ILE A 133 12.44 -20.82 -33.89
N LEU A 134 13.52 -21.38 -33.34
CA LEU A 134 14.65 -20.63 -32.80
C LEU A 134 15.39 -19.84 -33.91
N GLN A 135 15.68 -20.47 -35.05
CA GLN A 135 16.34 -19.84 -36.20
C GLN A 135 15.51 -18.73 -36.82
N ARG A 136 14.19 -18.92 -36.90
CA ARG A 136 13.25 -17.91 -37.44
C ARG A 136 12.84 -16.87 -36.40
N LYS A 137 13.35 -16.96 -35.17
CA LYS A 137 13.02 -16.09 -34.03
C LYS A 137 11.51 -15.98 -33.77
N LYS A 138 10.79 -17.09 -33.94
CA LYS A 138 9.34 -17.12 -33.77
C LYS A 138 8.97 -17.25 -32.30
N LEU A 139 8.03 -16.41 -31.86
CA LEU A 139 7.52 -16.40 -30.50
C LEU A 139 6.46 -17.50 -30.30
N THR A 140 6.57 -18.30 -29.25
CA THR A 140 5.61 -19.32 -28.80
C THR A 140 5.56 -19.32 -27.27
N SER A 141 4.49 -19.81 -26.68
CA SER A 141 4.39 -20.09 -25.24
C SER A 141 3.87 -21.49 -24.98
N GLY A 142 3.91 -21.89 -23.72
CA GLY A 142 3.33 -23.14 -23.25
C GLY A 142 1.82 -23.11 -23.38
N TYR A 143 1.24 -24.25 -23.77
CA TYR A 143 -0.20 -24.46 -23.64
C TYR A 143 -0.49 -25.04 -22.26
N TYR A 144 -1.51 -24.54 -21.59
CA TYR A 144 -1.86 -24.91 -20.21
C TYR A 144 -3.36 -25.19 -20.11
N ASP A 145 -3.73 -26.28 -19.46
CA ASP A 145 -5.11 -26.56 -19.10
C ASP A 145 -5.20 -27.47 -17.86
N LEU A 146 -6.10 -27.12 -16.94
CA LEU A 146 -6.42 -27.89 -15.74
C LEU A 146 -7.40 -29.03 -16.00
N ASN A 147 -7.99 -29.10 -17.20
CA ASN A 147 -8.92 -30.14 -17.58
C ASN A 147 -8.17 -31.40 -18.07
N PRO A 148 -8.36 -32.58 -17.45
CA PRO A 148 -7.74 -33.84 -17.88
C PRO A 148 -8.08 -34.29 -19.31
N TRP A 149 -9.12 -33.71 -19.92
CA TRP A 149 -9.56 -34.00 -21.29
C TRP A 149 -9.22 -32.88 -22.28
N ALA A 150 -8.53 -31.82 -21.83
CA ALA A 150 -8.05 -30.80 -22.73
C ALA A 150 -6.95 -31.34 -23.65
N SER A 151 -6.82 -30.72 -24.82
CA SER A 151 -5.71 -31.01 -25.70
C SER A 151 -5.13 -29.76 -26.33
N LYS A 152 -3.81 -29.75 -26.50
CA LYS A 152 -3.12 -28.65 -27.18
C LYS A 152 -3.06 -28.88 -28.69
N PRO A 153 -2.93 -27.82 -29.51
CA PRO A 153 -2.77 -27.98 -30.95
C PRO A 153 -1.54 -28.84 -31.29
N LYS A 154 -1.68 -29.68 -32.32
CA LYS A 154 -0.65 -30.65 -32.70
C LYS A 154 0.71 -29.97 -32.92
N GLY A 155 1.73 -30.46 -32.23
CA GLY A 155 3.10 -29.98 -32.34
C GLY A 155 3.42 -28.76 -31.46
N LYS A 156 2.48 -28.23 -30.69
CA LYS A 156 2.73 -27.12 -29.76
C LYS A 156 3.38 -27.59 -28.47
N CYS A 157 4.14 -26.69 -27.85
CA CYS A 157 4.70 -26.91 -26.52
C CYS A 157 3.60 -26.81 -25.46
N SER A 158 3.69 -27.63 -24.42
CA SER A 158 2.95 -27.42 -23.18
C SER A 158 3.67 -26.44 -22.28
N HIS A 159 2.95 -25.91 -21.30
CA HIS A 159 3.51 -25.18 -20.19
C HIS A 159 4.41 -26.13 -19.38
N GLY A 160 3.91 -27.32 -19.03
CA GLY A 160 4.59 -28.29 -18.19
C GLY A 160 4.16 -28.23 -16.74
N GLY A 161 4.67 -29.16 -15.93
CA GLY A 161 4.34 -29.29 -14.51
C GLY A 161 3.19 -30.25 -14.23
N LEU A 162 3.05 -30.64 -12.96
CA LEU A 162 2.12 -31.70 -12.54
C LEU A 162 0.64 -31.35 -12.73
N SER A 163 0.32 -30.06 -12.83
CA SER A 163 -1.05 -29.58 -12.97
C SER A 163 -1.45 -29.25 -14.41
N ASP A 164 -0.50 -29.26 -15.35
CA ASP A 164 -0.80 -29.03 -16.77
C ASP A 164 -1.10 -30.37 -17.46
N PHE A 165 -2.38 -30.67 -17.66
CA PHE A 165 -2.81 -31.92 -18.29
C PHE A 165 -2.48 -31.98 -19.79
N THR A 166 -2.14 -30.86 -20.42
CA THR A 166 -1.69 -30.88 -21.81
C THR A 166 -0.26 -31.45 -21.93
N SER A 167 0.50 -31.52 -20.83
CA SER A 167 1.90 -32.02 -20.81
C SER A 167 2.04 -33.47 -21.24
N ASP A 168 0.98 -34.27 -21.11
CA ASP A 168 0.93 -35.68 -21.53
C ASP A 168 0.59 -35.85 -23.03
N ASP A 169 0.08 -34.81 -23.69
CA ASP A 169 -0.16 -34.81 -25.13
C ASP A 169 1.15 -34.71 -25.91
N ILE A 170 1.24 -35.42 -27.04
CA ILE A 170 2.38 -35.32 -27.94
C ILE A 170 2.36 -33.96 -28.68
N PRO A 171 3.41 -33.12 -28.59
CA PRO A 171 4.71 -33.37 -27.94
C PRO A 171 4.68 -33.20 -26.42
N ARG A 172 5.13 -34.23 -25.68
CA ARG A 172 5.15 -34.27 -24.21
C ARG A 172 6.24 -33.38 -23.61
N GLY A 173 6.09 -33.06 -22.32
CA GLY A 173 6.98 -32.20 -21.54
C GLY A 173 6.43 -30.77 -21.44
N GLY A 174 7.28 -29.79 -21.18
CA GLY A 174 6.88 -28.38 -21.09
C GLY A 174 8.01 -27.40 -21.42
N ILE A 175 7.73 -26.10 -21.33
CA ILE A 175 8.73 -25.04 -21.55
C ILE A 175 8.79 -24.00 -20.41
N ASN A 176 8.01 -24.17 -19.34
CA ASN A 176 7.99 -23.19 -18.27
C ASN A 176 9.31 -23.15 -17.48
N LYS A 177 9.55 -21.98 -16.88
CA LYS A 177 10.75 -21.63 -16.11
C LYS A 177 10.37 -21.18 -14.70
N ASP A 178 9.22 -21.61 -14.19
CA ASP A 178 8.65 -21.13 -12.92
C ASP A 178 9.54 -21.46 -11.72
N THR A 179 10.21 -22.61 -11.78
CA THR A 179 11.10 -23.10 -10.72
C THR A 179 12.34 -23.75 -11.33
N TYR A 180 13.38 -24.00 -10.52
CA TYR A 180 14.53 -24.78 -10.97
C TYR A 180 14.19 -26.22 -11.38
N SER A 181 13.07 -26.77 -10.87
CA SER A 181 12.59 -28.12 -11.18
C SER A 181 11.69 -28.20 -12.40
N SER A 182 11.31 -27.07 -12.98
CA SER A 182 10.51 -27.02 -14.21
C SER A 182 11.27 -27.61 -15.40
N ASP A 183 10.55 -27.98 -16.47
CA ASP A 183 11.13 -28.54 -17.70
C ASP A 183 12.29 -27.70 -18.25
N HIS A 184 12.14 -26.38 -18.26
CA HIS A 184 13.17 -25.42 -18.67
C HIS A 184 13.79 -24.68 -17.46
N GLY A 185 13.69 -25.24 -16.25
CA GLY A 185 14.09 -24.61 -14.99
C GLY A 185 15.56 -24.20 -14.90
N THR A 186 16.44 -24.74 -15.76
CA THR A 186 17.83 -24.27 -15.88
C THR A 186 17.94 -22.80 -16.35
N LEU A 187 16.90 -22.27 -16.97
CA LEU A 187 16.78 -20.88 -17.41
C LEU A 187 16.05 -19.98 -16.40
N HIS A 188 15.60 -20.50 -15.26
CA HIS A 188 14.83 -19.77 -14.24
C HIS A 188 15.51 -18.45 -13.84
N GLU A 189 16.80 -18.50 -13.51
CA GLU A 189 17.58 -17.32 -13.10
C GLU A 189 17.59 -16.21 -14.16
N ILE A 190 17.79 -16.60 -15.42
CA ILE A 190 17.86 -15.65 -16.53
C ILE A 190 16.48 -15.05 -16.79
N ALA A 191 15.43 -15.87 -16.74
CA ALA A 191 14.05 -15.41 -16.85
C ALA A 191 13.70 -14.41 -15.73
N ALA A 192 14.02 -14.73 -14.48
CA ALA A 192 13.79 -13.85 -13.33
C ALA A 192 14.54 -12.52 -13.45
N GLN A 193 15.81 -12.53 -13.89
CA GLN A 193 16.59 -11.30 -14.11
C GLN A 193 16.00 -10.40 -15.19
N ILE A 194 15.55 -10.98 -16.31
CA ILE A 194 14.94 -10.20 -17.40
C ILE A 194 13.55 -9.71 -17.00
N ALA A 195 12.76 -10.52 -16.29
CA ALA A 195 11.48 -10.11 -15.71
C ALA A 195 11.64 -8.96 -14.70
N THR A 196 12.72 -8.96 -13.91
CA THR A 196 13.08 -7.83 -13.03
C THR A 196 13.32 -6.56 -13.86
N THR A 197 14.13 -6.67 -14.91
CA THR A 197 14.46 -5.54 -15.78
C THR A 197 13.22 -5.01 -16.50
N ALA A 198 12.32 -5.90 -16.93
CA ALA A 198 11.04 -5.51 -17.54
C ALA A 198 10.11 -4.80 -16.55
N THR A 199 10.06 -5.28 -15.31
CA THR A 199 9.34 -4.63 -14.20
C THR A 199 9.89 -3.22 -13.96
N MET A 200 11.21 -3.05 -14.01
CA MET A 200 11.86 -1.73 -13.90
C MET A 200 11.51 -0.80 -15.08
N GLU A 201 11.46 -1.30 -16.31
CA GLU A 201 11.02 -0.51 -17.47
C GLU A 201 9.58 -0.01 -17.30
N LEU A 202 8.67 -0.86 -16.81
CA LEU A 202 7.28 -0.48 -16.54
C LEU A 202 7.20 0.59 -15.42
N LEU A 203 7.94 0.40 -14.33
CA LEU A 203 8.02 1.40 -13.25
C LEU A 203 8.57 2.74 -13.73
N GLN A 204 9.57 2.71 -14.61
CA GLN A 204 10.14 3.93 -15.18
C GLN A 204 9.13 4.66 -16.06
N ASP A 205 8.32 3.94 -16.85
CA ASP A 205 7.22 4.54 -17.62
C ASP A 205 6.15 5.17 -16.71
N ILE A 206 5.77 4.53 -15.61
CA ILE A 206 4.87 5.12 -14.59
C ILE A 206 5.52 6.38 -14.01
N ARG A 207 6.78 6.32 -13.59
CA ARG A 207 7.53 7.47 -13.06
C ARG A 207 7.61 8.60 -14.10
N ASN A 208 7.71 8.29 -15.39
CA ASN A 208 7.68 9.25 -16.51
C ASN A 208 6.31 9.89 -16.73
N ALA A 209 5.23 9.16 -16.49
CA ALA A 209 3.89 9.73 -16.61
C ALA A 209 3.48 10.55 -15.38
N ALA A 210 3.88 10.10 -14.19
CA ALA A 210 3.44 10.63 -12.90
C ALA A 210 4.27 11.82 -12.40
N GLY A 211 5.58 11.83 -12.65
CA GLY A 211 6.53 12.68 -11.94
C GLY A 211 7.14 11.97 -10.72
N ASP A 212 8.21 12.55 -10.17
CA ASP A 212 8.98 11.92 -9.08
C ASP A 212 8.22 11.90 -7.76
N ASP A 213 7.55 12.99 -7.40
CA ASP A 213 6.80 13.08 -6.14
C ASP A 213 5.68 12.04 -6.11
N GLU A 214 4.79 12.04 -7.12
CA GLU A 214 3.69 11.08 -7.24
C GLU A 214 4.18 9.62 -7.32
N PHE A 215 5.33 9.37 -7.93
CA PHE A 215 5.93 8.04 -7.95
C PHE A 215 6.44 7.61 -6.57
N LEU A 216 7.12 8.49 -5.83
CA LEU A 216 7.57 8.18 -4.47
C LEU A 216 6.39 7.94 -3.52
N TRP A 217 5.25 8.60 -3.76
CA TRP A 217 3.99 8.32 -3.08
C TRP A 217 3.41 6.96 -3.41
N LEU A 218 3.38 6.57 -4.69
CA LEU A 218 2.96 5.24 -5.13
C LEU A 218 3.77 4.16 -4.40
N MET A 219 5.07 4.38 -4.24
CA MET A 219 5.99 3.46 -3.57
C MET A 219 5.92 3.54 -2.04
N GLY A 220 5.16 4.46 -1.44
CA GLY A 220 5.09 4.61 0.03
C GLY A 220 6.36 5.20 0.68
N ILE A 221 7.22 5.85 -0.11
CA ILE A 221 8.49 6.47 0.34
C ILE A 221 8.27 7.92 0.77
N TYR A 222 7.35 8.64 0.13
CA TYR A 222 7.17 10.07 0.35
C TYR A 222 6.29 10.36 1.57
N ARG A 223 6.87 11.03 2.59
CA ARG A 223 6.20 11.59 3.79
C ARG A 223 5.01 10.71 4.27
N PRO A 224 5.24 9.72 5.14
CA PRO A 224 4.28 8.64 5.38
C PRO A 224 2.95 9.03 6.06
N PHE A 225 2.80 10.29 6.48
CA PHE A 225 1.73 10.71 7.39
C PHE A 225 0.71 11.62 6.70
N VAL A 226 -0.59 11.32 6.80
CA VAL A 226 -1.70 12.19 6.37
C VAL A 226 -2.45 12.69 7.59
N LEU A 227 -2.88 13.96 7.56
CA LEU A 227 -3.72 14.54 8.60
C LEU A 227 -5.17 14.61 8.12
N CYS A 228 -6.07 13.83 8.73
CA CYS A 228 -7.47 13.73 8.33
C CYS A 228 -8.44 14.21 9.43
N PHE A 229 -9.30 15.18 9.08
CA PHE A 229 -10.31 15.74 9.97
C PHE A 229 -11.73 15.52 9.44
N VAL A 230 -12.61 15.05 10.32
CA VAL A 230 -14.06 14.92 10.08
C VAL A 230 -14.76 15.85 11.06
N ILE A 231 -15.48 16.87 10.55
CA ILE A 231 -15.95 17.99 11.38
C ILE A 231 -17.44 18.23 11.19
N ASP A 232 -18.15 18.20 12.31
CA ASP A 232 -19.54 18.64 12.41
C ASP A 232 -19.65 20.15 12.22
N THR A 233 -20.53 20.58 11.31
CA THR A 233 -20.78 21.97 10.93
C THR A 233 -22.20 22.42 11.23
N THR A 234 -22.94 21.67 12.05
CA THR A 234 -24.30 21.99 12.49
C THR A 234 -24.32 23.24 13.37
N SER A 235 -25.50 23.84 13.56
CA SER A 235 -25.63 25.07 14.35
C SER A 235 -25.20 24.91 15.82
N SER A 236 -25.33 23.70 16.40
CA SER A 236 -24.96 23.43 17.80
C SER A 236 -23.44 23.46 18.06
N MET A 237 -22.64 23.36 16.99
CA MET A 237 -21.19 23.48 17.00
C MET A 237 -20.68 24.93 17.04
N SER A 238 -21.55 25.96 17.11
CA SER A 238 -21.17 27.38 17.04
C SER A 238 -20.07 27.79 18.03
N ASP A 239 -20.15 27.27 19.26
CA ASP A 239 -19.22 27.62 20.34
C ASP A 239 -17.91 26.79 20.27
N ASN A 240 -17.91 25.73 19.46
CA ASN A 240 -16.86 24.71 19.42
C ASN A 240 -16.05 24.76 18.12
N ILE A 241 -16.65 25.16 17.00
CA ILE A 241 -16.03 25.09 15.68
C ILE A 241 -14.80 26.00 15.57
N GLU A 242 -14.83 27.19 16.18
CA GLU A 242 -13.70 28.12 16.19
C GLU A 242 -12.51 27.57 17.00
N GLU A 243 -12.76 26.85 18.08
CA GLU A 243 -11.70 26.17 18.85
C GLU A 243 -11.10 25.00 18.06
N ALA A 244 -11.93 24.24 17.34
CA ALA A 244 -11.44 23.18 16.45
C ALA A 244 -10.50 23.77 15.39
N LYS A 245 -10.93 24.85 14.71
CA LYS A 245 -10.11 25.58 13.72
C LYS A 245 -8.76 26.02 14.29
N ARG A 246 -8.75 26.69 15.46
CA ARG A 246 -7.53 27.15 16.13
C ARG A 246 -6.55 26.01 16.38
N ARG A 247 -7.05 24.85 16.84
CA ARG A 247 -6.16 23.69 17.04
C ARG A 247 -5.59 23.18 15.73
N PHE A 248 -6.42 23.03 14.69
CA PHE A 248 -5.91 22.52 13.40
C PHE A 248 -4.79 23.39 12.88
N PHE A 249 -4.93 24.71 12.98
CA PHE A 249 -3.87 25.64 12.58
C PHE A 249 -2.60 25.41 13.40
N SER A 250 -2.73 25.28 14.73
CA SER A 250 -1.60 24.96 15.60
C SER A 250 -0.90 23.65 15.20
N ILE A 251 -1.64 22.58 14.89
CA ILE A 251 -1.04 21.30 14.47
C ILE A 251 -0.28 21.47 13.16
N ILE A 252 -0.91 22.11 12.16
CA ILE A 252 -0.30 22.36 10.86
C ILE A 252 0.99 23.17 11.04
N ASP A 253 0.94 24.26 11.83
CA ASP A 253 2.07 25.15 12.05
C ASP A 253 3.22 24.48 12.82
N THR A 254 2.92 23.61 13.79
CA THR A 254 3.97 22.88 14.53
C THR A 254 4.69 21.82 13.69
N LYS A 255 4.03 21.29 12.65
CA LYS A 255 4.58 20.23 11.79
C LYS A 255 5.17 20.74 10.49
N ARG A 256 4.77 21.93 10.05
CA ARG A 256 5.22 22.49 8.77
C ARG A 256 6.75 22.61 8.74
N GLY A 257 7.36 22.08 7.69
CA GLY A 257 8.82 22.11 7.52
C GLY A 257 9.60 21.18 8.46
N THR A 258 8.92 20.31 9.22
CA THR A 258 9.57 19.23 9.98
C THR A 258 9.44 17.90 9.23
N PRO A 259 10.27 16.88 9.54
CA PRO A 259 10.06 15.52 9.03
C PRO A 259 8.67 14.92 9.35
N SER A 260 7.98 15.43 10.38
CA SER A 260 6.57 15.11 10.68
C SER A 260 5.53 15.92 9.89
N GLU A 261 5.93 16.74 8.90
CA GLU A 261 4.99 17.44 8.03
C GLU A 261 4.10 16.42 7.28
N PRO A 262 2.77 16.52 7.40
CA PRO A 262 1.86 15.67 6.65
C PRO A 262 2.07 15.81 5.16
N SER A 263 1.93 14.70 4.46
CA SER A 263 2.08 14.61 3.02
C SER A 263 0.83 15.07 2.29
N ALA A 264 -0.34 14.87 2.91
CA ALA A 264 -1.58 15.48 2.52
C ALA A 264 -2.42 15.84 3.75
N TYR A 265 -3.33 16.78 3.54
CA TYR A 265 -4.35 17.19 4.49
C TYR A 265 -5.73 16.85 3.92
N ILE A 266 -6.55 16.14 4.70
CA ILE A 266 -7.90 15.72 4.32
C ILE A 266 -8.91 16.34 5.29
N LEU A 267 -9.96 16.95 4.76
CA LEU A 267 -11.07 17.53 5.51
C LEU A 267 -12.39 17.01 4.95
N VAL A 268 -13.23 16.48 5.83
CA VAL A 268 -14.59 16.04 5.54
C VAL A 268 -15.56 16.77 6.48
N PRO A 269 -16.15 17.89 6.06
CA PRO A 269 -17.20 18.52 6.86
C PRO A 269 -18.48 17.70 6.77
N PHE A 270 -19.32 17.75 7.80
CA PHE A 270 -20.66 17.16 7.75
C PHE A 270 -21.68 18.00 8.49
N ASN A 271 -22.94 17.79 8.13
CA ASN A 271 -24.13 18.48 8.60
C ASN A 271 -25.31 17.49 8.50
N ASP A 272 -26.53 17.98 8.63
CA ASP A 272 -27.74 17.22 8.32
C ASP A 272 -28.68 18.04 7.43
N PRO A 273 -29.17 17.46 6.32
CA PRO A 273 -28.95 16.09 5.83
C PRO A 273 -27.65 15.86 5.04
N GLY A 274 -26.80 16.88 4.88
CA GLY A 274 -25.65 16.83 3.96
C GLY A 274 -24.30 16.52 4.62
N TYR A 275 -23.44 15.76 3.95
CA TYR A 275 -22.06 15.47 4.38
C TYR A 275 -21.08 15.58 3.21
N GLY A 276 -19.81 15.87 3.50
CA GLY A 276 -18.80 16.19 2.51
C GLY A 276 -19.00 17.56 1.85
N PRO A 277 -18.37 17.82 0.68
CA PRO A 277 -17.46 16.93 -0.04
C PRO A 277 -16.09 16.81 0.65
N VAL A 278 -15.33 15.77 0.29
CA VAL A 278 -13.94 15.60 0.74
C VAL A 278 -13.06 16.68 0.12
N THR A 279 -12.27 17.35 0.94
CA THR A 279 -11.18 18.24 0.49
C THR A 279 -9.86 17.56 0.77
N ARG A 280 -9.02 17.39 -0.24
CA ARG A 280 -7.64 16.87 -0.12
C ARG A 280 -6.66 17.86 -0.74
N THR A 281 -5.59 18.19 -0.04
CA THR A 281 -4.55 19.11 -0.53
C THR A 281 -3.18 18.79 0.07
N LYS A 282 -2.11 19.03 -0.68
CA LYS A 282 -0.72 19.00 -0.19
C LYS A 282 -0.31 20.35 0.42
N ASP A 283 -1.00 21.43 0.03
CA ASP A 283 -0.69 22.79 0.47
C ASP A 283 -1.37 23.11 1.82
N PRO A 284 -0.59 23.36 2.90
CA PRO A 284 -1.14 23.70 4.21
C PRO A 284 -1.95 25.00 4.22
N GLU A 285 -1.62 25.99 3.38
CA GLU A 285 -2.35 27.26 3.34
C GLU A 285 -3.71 27.11 2.65
N VAL A 286 -3.78 26.30 1.59
CA VAL A 286 -5.07 25.90 0.98
C VAL A 286 -5.94 25.19 2.00
N PHE A 287 -5.35 24.30 2.80
CA PHE A 287 -6.07 23.58 3.84
C PHE A 287 -6.59 24.51 4.94
N LYS A 288 -5.75 25.42 5.44
CA LYS A 288 -6.15 26.43 6.43
C LYS A 288 -7.28 27.30 5.93
N LYS A 289 -7.23 27.73 4.66
CA LYS A 289 -8.31 28.51 4.03
C LYS A 289 -9.64 27.74 4.02
N LYS A 290 -9.60 26.44 3.72
CA LYS A 290 -10.78 25.57 3.71
C LYS A 290 -11.36 25.36 5.12
N ILE A 291 -10.51 25.17 6.11
CA ILE A 291 -10.90 25.11 7.53
C ILE A 291 -11.52 26.44 7.98
N ASN A 292 -10.90 27.57 7.65
CA ASN A 292 -11.40 28.88 8.06
C ASN A 292 -12.80 29.19 7.51
N ALA A 293 -13.09 28.67 6.31
CA ALA A 293 -14.38 28.83 5.64
C ALA A 293 -15.52 28.00 6.25
N LEU A 294 -15.23 27.06 7.16
CA LEU A 294 -16.27 26.31 7.87
C LEU A 294 -17.09 27.24 8.76
N SER A 295 -18.39 26.99 8.88
CA SER A 295 -19.24 27.73 9.82
C SER A 295 -20.31 26.80 10.36
N ALA A 296 -20.61 26.92 11.65
CA ALA A 296 -21.68 26.20 12.32
C ALA A 296 -23.05 26.78 11.94
N ARG A 297 -23.85 26.06 11.13
CA ARG A 297 -25.18 26.48 10.69
C ARG A 297 -26.01 25.27 10.25
N GLY A 298 -27.34 25.41 10.27
CA GLY A 298 -28.23 24.32 9.86
C GLY A 298 -28.23 23.16 10.86
N GLY A 299 -28.39 21.94 10.36
CA GLY A 299 -28.42 20.69 11.14
C GLY A 299 -29.80 20.12 11.40
N GLY A 300 -30.88 20.81 10.97
CA GLY A 300 -32.24 20.26 11.05
C GLY A 300 -32.60 19.73 12.44
N ASP A 301 -32.70 18.40 12.56
CA ASP A 301 -32.89 17.65 13.80
C ASP A 301 -31.65 16.82 14.18
N GLU A 302 -31.33 16.79 15.47
CA GLU A 302 -30.42 15.78 16.02
C GLU A 302 -31.13 14.41 15.99
N PRO A 303 -30.50 13.31 15.49
CA PRO A 303 -29.05 13.08 15.27
C PRO A 303 -28.47 13.53 13.90
N GLU A 304 -27.13 13.45 13.71
CA GLU A 304 -26.38 14.00 12.54
C GLU A 304 -25.68 12.91 11.66
N MET A 305 -25.25 13.24 10.43
CA MET A 305 -24.66 12.30 9.44
C MET A 305 -23.16 12.00 9.62
N CYS A 306 -22.77 11.65 10.85
CA CYS A 306 -21.37 11.47 11.25
C CYS A 306 -20.70 10.24 10.59
N LEU A 307 -21.37 9.09 10.53
CA LEU A 307 -20.75 7.86 10.01
C LEU A 307 -20.56 7.90 8.50
N SER A 308 -21.45 8.53 7.72
CA SER A 308 -21.27 8.77 6.29
C SER A 308 -20.04 9.64 6.02
N ALA A 309 -19.81 10.67 6.83
CA ALA A 309 -18.61 11.50 6.73
C ALA A 309 -17.34 10.72 7.10
N LEU A 310 -17.41 9.88 8.13
CA LEU A 310 -16.31 9.00 8.52
C LEU A 310 -16.00 7.94 7.45
N GLN A 311 -17.01 7.42 6.75
CA GLN A 311 -16.83 6.52 5.61
C GLN A 311 -16.00 7.20 4.51
N LEU A 312 -16.34 8.44 4.14
CA LEU A 312 -15.58 9.22 3.16
C LEU A 312 -14.13 9.44 3.60
N ALA A 313 -13.90 9.68 4.89
CA ALA A 313 -12.56 9.84 5.44
C ALA A 313 -11.73 8.54 5.36
N LEU A 314 -12.29 7.41 5.80
CA LEU A 314 -11.63 6.10 5.78
C LEU A 314 -11.32 5.61 4.36
N THR A 315 -12.17 5.96 3.39
CA THR A 315 -12.00 5.56 1.99
C THR A 315 -11.07 6.49 1.21
N SER A 316 -10.93 7.75 1.64
CA SER A 316 -10.05 8.75 0.99
C SER A 316 -8.66 8.84 1.59
N ALA A 317 -8.50 8.49 2.87
CA ALA A 317 -7.20 8.45 3.53
C ALA A 317 -6.41 7.19 3.13
N PRO A 318 -5.07 7.26 3.04
CA PRO A 318 -4.25 6.05 2.92
C PRO A 318 -4.51 5.07 4.07
N PRO A 319 -4.27 3.76 3.90
CA PRO A 319 -4.23 2.82 5.01
C PRO A 319 -3.31 3.28 6.15
N SER A 320 -3.59 2.82 7.36
CA SER A 320 -2.86 3.13 8.59
C SER A 320 -2.87 4.62 8.96
N SER A 321 -3.84 5.40 8.47
CA SER A 321 -3.97 6.84 8.76
C SER A 321 -4.61 7.12 10.12
N GLU A 322 -4.30 8.29 10.68
CA GLU A 322 -5.00 8.84 11.84
C GLU A 322 -6.13 9.79 11.41
N ILE A 323 -7.35 9.52 11.89
CA ILE A 323 -8.56 10.27 11.56
C ILE A 323 -9.14 10.84 12.86
N TYR A 324 -9.42 12.13 12.86
CA TYR A 324 -9.98 12.83 14.02
C TYR A 324 -11.39 13.34 13.72
N VAL A 325 -12.36 12.90 14.50
CA VAL A 325 -13.78 13.24 14.35
C VAL A 325 -14.19 14.23 15.45
N PHE A 326 -14.81 15.34 15.06
CA PHE A 326 -15.28 16.38 15.97
C PHE A 326 -16.78 16.56 15.84
N THR A 327 -17.54 16.35 16.92
CA THR A 327 -19.00 16.51 16.94
C THR A 327 -19.52 16.73 18.35
N ASP A 328 -20.70 17.33 18.47
CA ASP A 328 -21.45 17.45 19.71
C ASP A 328 -22.72 16.59 19.75
N ALA A 329 -22.97 15.82 18.69
CA ALA A 329 -24.22 15.12 18.45
C ALA A 329 -24.06 13.60 18.29
N SER A 330 -25.19 12.90 18.42
CA SER A 330 -25.30 11.47 18.10
C SER A 330 -25.35 11.25 16.58
N ALA A 331 -25.01 10.04 16.12
CA ALA A 331 -25.03 9.68 14.70
C ALA A 331 -26.43 9.18 14.25
N LYS A 332 -27.02 9.81 13.23
CA LYS A 332 -28.30 9.46 12.57
C LYS A 332 -28.16 8.20 11.73
N ASP A 333 -26.99 8.04 11.14
CA ASP A 333 -26.57 6.98 10.25
C ASP A 333 -25.93 5.80 11.00
N SER A 334 -26.37 5.52 12.24
CA SER A 334 -25.80 4.44 13.07
C SER A 334 -25.91 3.04 12.47
N TYR A 335 -26.75 2.85 11.45
CA TYR A 335 -26.82 1.61 10.67
C TYR A 335 -25.52 1.33 9.88
N LEU A 336 -24.66 2.34 9.65
CA LEU A 336 -23.34 2.19 9.03
C LEU A 336 -22.27 1.67 9.98
N LYS A 337 -22.59 1.37 11.25
CA LYS A 337 -21.60 0.93 12.25
C LYS A 337 -20.71 -0.21 11.74
N SER A 338 -21.31 -1.28 11.21
CA SER A 338 -20.58 -2.43 10.68
C SER A 338 -19.68 -2.05 9.50
N THR A 339 -20.11 -1.09 8.68
CA THR A 339 -19.39 -0.67 7.47
C THR A 339 -18.16 0.14 7.87
N ILE A 340 -18.30 0.99 8.88
CA ILE A 340 -17.19 1.74 9.46
C ILE A 340 -16.21 0.80 10.15
N ILE A 341 -16.68 -0.22 10.88
CA ILE A 341 -15.80 -1.22 11.47
C ILE A 341 -15.03 -1.99 10.38
N ALA A 342 -15.71 -2.43 9.31
CA ALA A 342 -15.09 -3.10 8.17
C ALA A 342 -13.97 -2.26 7.55
N LEU A 343 -14.22 -0.96 7.36
CA LEU A 343 -13.23 -0.03 6.81
C LEU A 343 -12.09 0.27 7.81
N ILE A 344 -12.36 0.38 9.10
CA ILE A 344 -11.33 0.54 10.14
C ILE A 344 -10.40 -0.67 10.16
N GLU A 345 -10.95 -1.88 10.14
CA GLU A 345 -10.19 -3.11 10.18
C GLU A 345 -9.42 -3.35 8.86
N SER A 346 -10.02 -3.08 7.70
CA SER A 346 -9.37 -3.25 6.38
C SER A 346 -8.26 -2.22 6.14
N THR A 347 -8.49 -0.97 6.53
CA THR A 347 -7.49 0.10 6.35
C THR A 347 -6.52 0.19 7.50
N LYS A 348 -6.79 -0.46 8.64
CA LYS A 348 -6.01 -0.36 9.89
C LYS A 348 -5.86 1.08 10.40
N SER A 349 -6.77 1.98 10.00
CA SER A 349 -6.76 3.39 10.38
C SER A 349 -7.21 3.59 11.84
N VAL A 350 -6.62 4.57 12.52
CA VAL A 350 -6.93 4.93 13.91
C VAL A 350 -7.93 6.07 13.93
N VAL A 351 -9.09 5.90 14.57
CA VAL A 351 -10.15 6.93 14.61
C VAL A 351 -10.34 7.43 16.04
N SER A 352 -10.06 8.71 16.26
CA SER A 352 -10.27 9.36 17.56
C SER A 352 -11.43 10.36 17.49
N PHE A 353 -12.34 10.27 18.45
CA PHE A 353 -13.54 11.10 18.55
C PHE A 353 -13.37 12.14 19.66
N LEU A 354 -13.60 13.40 19.31
CA LEU A 354 -13.63 14.54 20.20
C LEU A 354 -15.08 15.02 20.31
N LEU A 355 -15.72 14.62 21.40
CA LEU A 355 -17.15 14.75 21.64
C LEU A 355 -17.43 15.87 22.63
N THR A 356 -18.26 16.85 22.25
CA THR A 356 -18.60 18.00 23.10
C THR A 356 -20.07 17.96 23.53
N ALA A 357 -20.40 17.20 24.56
CA ALA A 357 -21.79 16.97 24.94
C ALA A 357 -22.44 18.15 25.70
N SER A 358 -23.71 18.45 25.38
CA SER A 358 -24.61 19.21 26.27
C SER A 358 -25.02 18.34 27.47
N LEU A 359 -24.84 18.87 28.69
CA LEU A 359 -24.93 18.19 30.00
C LEU A 359 -26.35 17.72 30.42
N SER A 360 -27.16 17.15 29.53
CA SER A 360 -28.42 16.52 29.96
C SER A 360 -28.16 15.13 30.56
N ARG A 361 -28.33 15.00 31.89
CA ARG A 361 -28.13 13.75 32.67
C ARG A 361 -28.93 12.53 32.18
N ARG A 362 -29.99 12.71 31.38
CA ARG A 362 -30.74 11.61 30.73
C ARG A 362 -30.06 11.03 29.49
N ARG A 363 -29.23 11.81 28.77
CA ARG A 363 -28.55 11.38 27.52
C ARG A 363 -27.20 10.68 27.75
N GLN A 364 -26.66 10.72 28.98
CA GLN A 364 -25.41 10.04 29.37
C GLN A 364 -25.48 8.50 29.30
N ARG A 365 -26.67 7.90 29.12
CA ARG A 365 -26.89 6.46 28.93
C ARG A 365 -27.37 6.12 27.50
N SER A 366 -27.18 7.00 26.53
CA SER A 366 -27.61 6.74 25.14
C SER A 366 -26.71 5.71 24.47
N SER A 367 -27.31 4.84 23.66
CA SER A 367 -26.63 3.88 22.77
C SER A 367 -25.58 4.54 21.87
N SER A 368 -25.77 5.82 21.51
CA SER A 368 -24.88 6.61 20.66
C SER A 368 -23.53 6.97 21.32
N ALA A 369 -23.49 7.17 22.64
CA ALA A 369 -22.22 7.43 23.32
C ALA A 369 -21.32 6.17 23.35
N LEU A 370 -21.95 5.00 23.44
CA LEU A 370 -21.28 3.70 23.34
C LEU A 370 -20.81 3.42 21.90
N LEU A 371 -21.55 3.86 20.88
CA LEU A 371 -21.17 3.72 19.47
C LEU A 371 -19.78 4.32 19.17
N TYR A 372 -19.55 5.60 19.48
CA TYR A 372 -18.26 6.25 19.21
C TYR A 372 -17.12 5.65 20.05
N GLN A 373 -17.42 5.20 21.27
CA GLN A 373 -16.45 4.53 22.13
C GLN A 373 -16.02 3.18 21.55
N ASP A 374 -16.97 2.40 21.04
CA ASP A 374 -16.71 1.12 20.39
C ASP A 374 -15.88 1.31 19.10
N LEU A 375 -16.24 2.27 18.25
CA LEU A 375 -15.47 2.58 17.02
C LEU A 375 -14.05 3.07 17.33
N ALA A 376 -13.88 3.92 18.35
CA ALA A 376 -12.57 4.35 18.81
C ALA A 376 -11.75 3.16 19.30
N GLN A 377 -12.35 2.29 20.12
CA GLN A 377 -11.68 1.10 20.66
C GLN A 377 -11.27 0.11 19.56
N THR A 378 -12.16 -0.20 18.62
CA THR A 378 -11.86 -1.08 17.47
C THR A 378 -10.69 -0.54 16.64
N SER A 379 -10.65 0.77 16.40
CA SER A 379 -9.54 1.40 15.65
C SER A 379 -8.26 1.61 16.47
N GLY A 380 -8.29 1.37 17.79
CA GLY A 380 -7.22 1.74 18.72
C GLY A 380 -7.10 3.24 18.97
N GLY A 381 -8.09 4.05 18.57
CA GLY A 381 -8.18 5.49 18.84
C GLY A 381 -8.77 5.80 20.22
N GLN A 382 -9.14 7.06 20.44
CA GLN A 382 -9.70 7.53 21.71
C GLN A 382 -11.07 8.20 21.54
N ALA A 383 -12.00 7.93 22.46
CA ALA A 383 -13.29 8.64 22.53
C ALA A 383 -13.28 9.61 23.71
N VAL A 384 -12.89 10.85 23.43
CA VAL A 384 -12.71 11.93 24.41
C VAL A 384 -14.00 12.72 24.50
N ARG A 385 -14.54 12.85 25.71
CA ARG A 385 -15.76 13.59 26.02
C ARG A 385 -15.43 14.79 26.88
N VAL A 386 -15.79 15.97 26.40
CA VAL A 386 -15.55 17.26 27.07
C VAL A 386 -16.88 17.95 27.32
N SER A 387 -17.00 18.62 28.47
CA SER A 387 -18.14 19.51 28.73
C SER A 387 -18.07 20.74 27.82
N LYS A 388 -19.21 21.23 27.32
CA LYS A 388 -19.36 22.52 26.58
C LYS A 388 -19.05 23.79 27.41
N VAL A 389 -18.10 23.73 28.35
CA VAL A 389 -17.64 24.89 29.10
C VAL A 389 -16.51 25.55 28.30
N HIS A 390 -16.60 26.87 28.09
CA HIS A 390 -15.64 27.67 27.33
C HIS A 390 -14.19 27.36 27.75
N GLY A 391 -13.30 27.08 26.79
CA GLY A 391 -11.87 26.84 27.03
C GLY A 391 -11.44 25.39 27.33
N ARG A 392 -12.35 24.44 27.60
CA ARG A 392 -11.93 23.02 27.82
C ARG A 392 -11.69 22.22 26.55
N MET A 393 -12.19 22.71 25.42
CA MET A 393 -11.94 22.10 24.12
C MET A 393 -10.49 22.29 23.67
N SER A 394 -9.86 23.42 24.00
CA SER A 394 -8.43 23.64 23.76
C SER A 394 -7.56 22.67 24.56
N GLU A 395 -7.99 22.28 25.76
CA GLU A 395 -7.33 21.26 26.57
C GLU A 395 -7.42 19.87 25.93
N ALA A 396 -8.59 19.49 25.40
CA ALA A 396 -8.80 18.16 24.77
C ALA A 396 -8.08 18.05 23.43
N SER A 397 -7.87 19.18 22.79
CA SER A 397 -7.14 19.28 21.54
C SER A 397 -5.64 18.93 21.70
N ALA A 398 -5.09 18.99 22.94
CA ALA A 398 -3.73 18.58 23.29
C ALA A 398 -3.44 17.08 23.06
N ILE A 399 -4.49 16.27 22.89
CA ILE A 399 -4.47 14.82 22.68
C ILE A 399 -4.08 14.47 21.22
N ILE A 400 -4.22 15.44 20.32
CA ILE A 400 -3.87 15.30 18.90
C ILE A 400 -2.36 15.45 18.77
N SER A 401 -1.64 14.35 18.98
CA SER A 401 -0.22 14.23 18.72
C SER A 401 0.02 13.05 17.80
N SER A 402 -0.35 13.22 16.52
CA SER A 402 0.18 12.36 15.47
C SER A 402 1.65 12.68 15.26
N SER A 403 2.50 11.67 15.17
CA SER A 403 3.90 11.84 14.80
C SER A 403 4.33 10.77 13.82
N ALA A 404 5.37 11.07 13.04
CA ALA A 404 6.04 10.03 12.27
C ALA A 404 6.50 8.89 13.22
N ALA A 405 6.41 7.64 12.74
CA ALA A 405 6.91 6.46 13.43
C ALA A 405 6.27 6.16 14.82
N MET A 406 4.97 6.46 14.97
CA MET A 406 4.23 6.18 16.19
C MET A 406 3.90 4.68 16.30
N VAL A 407 4.28 4.06 17.43
CA VAL A 407 4.06 2.64 17.73
C VAL A 407 3.25 2.46 19.01
N THR A 408 2.41 1.42 19.05
CA THR A 408 1.73 0.99 20.28
C THR A 408 2.57 -0.07 20.99
N LEU A 409 2.83 0.15 22.26
CA LEU A 409 3.55 -0.80 23.12
C LEU A 409 2.60 -1.68 23.90
N PHE A 410 1.46 -1.11 24.31
CA PHE A 410 0.48 -1.79 25.13
C PHE A 410 -0.91 -1.17 24.92
N GLN A 411 -1.94 -2.01 24.89
CA GLN A 411 -3.33 -1.59 25.03
C GLN A 411 -4.17 -2.64 25.75
N SER A 412 -5.12 -2.17 26.56
CA SER A 412 -6.08 -3.02 27.27
C SER A 412 -7.39 -2.29 27.57
N VAL A 413 -8.45 -3.07 27.72
CA VAL A 413 -9.80 -2.63 28.03
C VAL A 413 -10.30 -3.37 29.27
N SER A 414 -10.67 -2.60 30.29
CA SER A 414 -11.31 -3.09 31.50
C SER A 414 -12.83 -2.92 31.35
N ASP A 415 -13.55 -4.00 31.02
CA ASP A 415 -15.01 -4.03 30.93
C ASP A 415 -15.57 -5.39 31.39
N PRO A 416 -16.38 -5.46 32.48
CA PRO A 416 -16.73 -4.35 33.37
C PRO A 416 -15.52 -3.85 34.16
N GLY A 417 -15.55 -2.58 34.57
CA GLY A 417 -14.49 -2.00 35.39
C GLY A 417 -14.27 -2.79 36.70
N LYS A 418 -12.99 -2.92 37.10
CA LYS A 418 -12.58 -3.67 38.30
C LYS A 418 -12.00 -2.77 39.39
N THR A 419 -12.06 -3.25 40.63
CA THR A 419 -11.58 -2.53 41.83
C THR A 419 -10.07 -2.34 41.86
N GLU A 420 -9.30 -3.26 41.29
CA GLU A 420 -7.86 -3.12 41.12
C GLU A 420 -7.38 -4.05 40.00
N GLU A 421 -6.67 -3.49 39.03
CA GLU A 421 -5.96 -4.23 37.98
C GLU A 421 -4.54 -3.70 37.84
N VAL A 422 -3.61 -4.62 37.60
CA VAL A 422 -2.20 -4.28 37.35
C VAL A 422 -1.87 -4.68 35.92
N PHE A 423 -1.34 -3.74 35.16
CA PHE A 423 -0.87 -3.95 33.80
C PHE A 423 0.62 -3.65 33.72
N SER A 424 1.33 -4.39 32.87
CA SER A 424 2.76 -4.20 32.63
C SER A 424 3.06 -4.08 31.14
N PHE A 425 4.08 -3.29 30.83
CA PHE A 425 4.55 -3.10 29.45
C PHE A 425 6.04 -2.83 29.42
N TYR A 426 6.72 -3.29 28.37
CA TYR A 426 8.15 -3.12 28.20
C TYR A 426 8.48 -1.95 27.26
N VAL A 427 9.40 -1.09 27.67
CA VAL A 427 9.95 0.01 26.86
C VAL A 427 11.38 -0.33 26.50
N ASP A 428 11.67 -0.46 25.20
CA ASP A 428 13.02 -0.75 24.70
C ASP A 428 13.80 0.55 24.36
N PRO A 429 15.13 0.50 24.20
CA PRO A 429 15.96 1.68 23.96
C PRO A 429 15.64 2.47 22.68
N SER A 430 14.95 1.86 21.71
CA SER A 430 14.57 2.54 20.47
C SER A 430 13.37 3.46 20.64
N VAL A 431 12.67 3.42 21.77
CA VAL A 431 11.45 4.21 22.01
C VAL A 431 11.79 5.59 22.57
N SER A 432 11.07 6.61 22.11
CA SER A 432 11.09 7.97 22.64
C SER A 432 9.68 8.55 22.68
N ASN A 433 9.47 9.70 23.33
CA ASN A 433 8.17 10.38 23.41
C ASN A 433 7.03 9.47 23.91
N LEU A 434 7.31 8.77 25.02
CA LEU A 434 6.40 7.80 25.61
C LEU A 434 5.16 8.51 26.16
N THR A 435 3.99 8.09 25.70
CA THR A 435 2.70 8.67 26.11
C THR A 435 1.73 7.57 26.50
N LEU A 436 1.18 7.70 27.71
CA LEU A 436 0.14 6.84 28.27
C LEU A 436 -1.20 7.58 28.21
N TYR A 437 -2.20 6.92 27.64
CA TYR A 437 -3.59 7.38 27.55
C TYR A 437 -4.48 6.48 28.39
N ILE A 438 -5.28 7.08 29.27
CA ILE A 438 -6.29 6.37 30.06
C ILE A 438 -7.63 7.06 29.85
N THR A 439 -8.59 6.36 29.23
CA THR A 439 -9.93 6.88 28.96
C THR A 439 -10.93 6.20 29.89
N GLY A 440 -11.61 6.98 30.73
CA GLY A 440 -12.57 6.47 31.70
C GLY A 440 -13.13 7.55 32.62
N SER A 441 -14.01 7.18 33.54
CA SER A 441 -14.53 8.10 34.57
C SER A 441 -14.35 7.48 35.96
N PHE A 442 -14.12 8.32 36.97
CA PHE A 442 -13.91 7.89 38.36
C PHE A 442 -12.78 6.85 38.48
N LEU A 443 -11.60 7.23 37.99
CA LEU A 443 -10.42 6.38 37.97
C LEU A 443 -9.32 6.94 38.87
N ASN A 444 -8.62 6.03 39.54
CA ASN A 444 -7.37 6.30 40.25
C ASN A 444 -6.32 5.33 39.71
N PHE A 445 -5.09 5.80 39.55
CA PHE A 445 -4.00 4.93 39.16
C PHE A 445 -2.68 5.30 39.86
N LYS A 446 -1.77 4.33 39.88
CA LYS A 446 -0.40 4.45 40.37
C LYS A 446 0.55 3.85 39.34
N LEU A 447 1.52 4.64 38.92
CA LEU A 447 2.57 4.25 37.99
C LEU A 447 3.81 3.79 38.74
N HIS A 448 4.49 2.80 38.18
CA HIS A 448 5.74 2.24 38.65
C HIS A 448 6.73 2.18 37.50
N SER A 449 7.89 2.80 37.69
CA SER A 449 8.98 2.80 36.71
C SER A 449 9.91 1.59 36.87
N PRO A 450 10.71 1.27 35.84
CA PRO A 450 11.76 0.26 35.94
C PRO A 450 12.78 0.53 37.06
N ALA A 451 12.99 1.81 37.42
CA ALA A 451 13.88 2.23 38.49
C ALA A 451 13.28 2.10 39.90
N GLY A 452 12.05 1.58 40.04
CA GLY A 452 11.37 1.40 41.32
C GLY A 452 10.71 2.66 41.89
N LEU A 453 10.74 3.78 41.17
CA LEU A 453 9.99 4.99 41.53
C LEU A 453 8.50 4.82 41.25
N SER A 454 7.64 5.56 41.97
CA SER A 454 6.19 5.54 41.77
C SER A 454 5.56 6.93 41.75
N GLN A 455 4.47 7.08 41.00
CA GLN A 455 3.70 8.33 40.90
C GLN A 455 2.20 8.03 40.91
N ASN A 456 1.45 8.71 41.79
CA ASN A 456 0.00 8.60 41.85
C ASN A 456 -0.66 9.57 40.86
N SER A 457 -1.88 9.23 40.42
CA SER A 457 -2.74 10.04 39.55
C SER A 457 -3.07 11.45 40.07
N SER A 458 -2.87 11.74 41.35
CA SER A 458 -3.05 13.09 41.94
C SER A 458 -1.86 14.02 41.70
N VAL A 459 -0.71 13.50 41.25
CA VAL A 459 0.53 14.25 41.05
C VAL A 459 0.65 14.64 39.57
N ILE A 460 0.39 15.92 39.27
CA ILE A 460 0.38 16.47 37.91
C ILE A 460 1.78 16.49 37.30
N GLU A 461 2.77 16.98 38.04
CA GLU A 461 4.18 16.94 37.66
C GLU A 461 4.94 16.14 38.71
N GLY A 462 5.53 15.03 38.30
CA GLY A 462 6.22 14.10 39.19
C GLY A 462 7.41 13.43 38.52
N PRO A 463 8.11 12.55 39.24
CA PRO A 463 9.37 11.96 38.78
C PRO A 463 9.21 10.99 37.60
N LEU A 464 7.99 10.54 37.30
CA LEU A 464 7.70 9.62 36.21
C LEU A 464 7.12 10.30 34.97
N GLY A 465 6.80 11.60 35.07
CA GLY A 465 6.30 12.37 33.95
C GLY A 465 5.23 13.39 34.33
N ARG A 466 4.66 14.00 33.29
CA ARG A 466 3.65 15.05 33.38
C ARG A 466 2.27 14.52 32.97
N LEU A 467 1.30 14.69 33.85
CA LEU A 467 -0.08 14.30 33.67
C LEU A 467 -0.93 15.50 33.22
N HIS A 468 -1.74 15.30 32.21
CA HIS A 468 -2.74 16.23 31.71
C HIS A 468 -4.09 15.53 31.65
N ALA A 469 -5.12 16.08 32.31
CA ALA A 469 -6.43 15.47 32.40
C ALA A 469 -7.48 16.34 31.73
N VAL A 470 -8.25 15.77 30.80
CA VAL A 470 -9.30 16.48 30.08
C VAL A 470 -10.54 15.64 29.92
N GLY A 471 -11.64 16.10 30.51
CA GLY A 471 -12.90 15.38 30.46
C GLY A 471 -12.79 13.99 31.07
N ASN A 472 -12.90 12.95 30.24
CA ASN A 472 -12.72 11.54 30.61
C ASN A 472 -11.35 10.96 30.20
N LEU A 473 -10.41 11.76 29.69
CA LEU A 473 -9.08 11.28 29.31
C LEU A 473 -8.01 11.80 30.28
N TYR A 474 -7.09 10.91 30.65
CA TYR A 474 -5.82 11.23 31.27
C TYR A 474 -4.70 10.92 30.27
N THR A 475 -3.85 11.90 30.00
CA THR A 475 -2.65 11.77 29.17
C THR A 475 -1.44 11.96 30.08
N VAL A 476 -0.54 10.98 30.11
CA VAL A 476 0.69 11.05 30.87
C VAL A 476 1.86 11.00 29.90
N TYR A 477 2.60 12.11 29.80
CA TYR A 477 3.87 12.19 29.09
C TYR A 477 4.94 11.63 30.00
N LEU A 478 5.35 10.39 29.74
CA LEU A 478 6.23 9.63 30.60
C LEU A 478 7.70 10.00 30.36
N GLU A 479 8.48 10.00 31.43
CA GLU A 479 9.93 10.11 31.32
C GLU A 479 10.50 8.90 30.57
N ASN A 480 11.48 9.14 29.70
CA ASN A 480 11.99 8.08 28.84
C ASN A 480 12.93 7.14 29.61
N GLN A 481 12.38 6.06 30.17
CA GLN A 481 13.15 5.01 30.85
C GLN A 481 12.91 3.64 30.21
N THR A 482 14.00 3.00 29.81
CA THR A 482 14.00 1.62 29.31
C THR A 482 13.72 0.63 30.43
N GLY A 483 12.90 -0.37 30.16
CA GLY A 483 12.62 -1.48 31.06
C GLY A 483 11.13 -1.77 31.23
N LEU A 484 10.82 -2.57 32.25
CA LEU A 484 9.45 -2.94 32.58
C LEU A 484 8.77 -1.84 33.40
N TRP A 485 7.67 -1.32 32.88
CA TRP A 485 6.79 -0.41 33.57
C TRP A 485 5.54 -1.14 34.05
N GLU A 486 4.98 -0.68 35.16
CA GLU A 486 3.72 -1.21 35.70
C GLU A 486 2.75 -0.07 36.04
N ILE A 487 1.46 -0.32 35.83
CA ILE A 487 0.37 0.57 36.22
C ILE A 487 -0.69 -0.21 36.99
N SER A 488 -0.94 0.23 38.22
CA SER A 488 -2.09 -0.23 39.02
C SER A 488 -3.22 0.75 38.83
N ILE A 489 -4.40 0.28 38.40
CA ILE A 489 -5.56 1.12 38.13
C ILE A 489 -6.81 0.59 38.83
N THR A 490 -7.64 1.51 39.29
CA THR A 490 -8.97 1.25 39.81
C THR A 490 -9.99 1.95 38.92
N CYS A 491 -10.84 1.17 38.25
CA CYS A 491 -11.87 1.68 37.35
C CYS A 491 -13.25 1.20 37.82
N SER A 492 -14.07 2.11 38.35
CA SER A 492 -15.44 1.79 38.77
C SER A 492 -16.44 1.62 37.60
N ARG A 493 -16.00 1.93 36.39
CA ARG A 493 -16.73 1.84 35.11
C ARG A 493 -15.76 1.38 34.02
N PRO A 494 -16.25 0.98 32.83
CA PRO A 494 -15.36 0.59 31.75
C PRO A 494 -14.32 1.66 31.43
N CYS A 495 -13.06 1.24 31.29
CA CYS A 495 -11.94 2.12 31.00
C CYS A 495 -10.96 1.48 30.02
N THR A 496 -10.26 2.30 29.25
CA THR A 496 -9.22 1.85 28.31
C THR A 496 -7.87 2.43 28.69
N ILE A 497 -6.82 1.66 28.43
CA ILE A 497 -5.43 2.02 28.68
C ILE A 497 -4.66 1.79 27.38
N LYS A 498 -3.89 2.78 26.95
CA LYS A 498 -3.03 2.67 25.77
C LYS A 498 -1.69 3.33 26.02
N VAL A 499 -0.61 2.65 25.71
CA VAL A 499 0.76 3.16 25.79
C VAL A 499 1.35 3.19 24.40
N THR A 500 1.90 4.34 24.04
CA THR A 500 2.47 4.62 22.72
C THR A 500 3.81 5.33 22.84
N GLY A 501 4.61 5.27 21.79
CA GLY A 501 5.83 6.05 21.67
C GLY A 501 6.33 6.10 20.23
N GLN A 502 7.41 6.82 19.99
CA GLN A 502 8.05 6.91 18.68
C GLN A 502 9.21 5.91 18.57
N SER A 503 9.20 5.07 17.55
CA SER A 503 10.28 4.12 17.27
C SER A 503 10.37 3.82 15.78
N VAL A 504 11.60 3.63 15.29
CA VAL A 504 11.84 3.08 13.94
C VAL A 504 11.56 1.57 13.86
N ILE A 505 11.49 0.90 15.02
CA ILE A 505 11.16 -0.51 15.11
C ILE A 505 9.64 -0.64 15.21
N GLY A 506 9.04 -1.23 14.19
CA GLY A 506 7.62 -1.49 14.11
C GLY A 506 7.35 -2.83 13.44
N PHE A 507 6.10 -3.09 13.08
CA PHE A 507 5.74 -4.32 12.37
C PHE A 507 4.43 -4.20 11.60
N LEU A 508 4.40 -4.89 10.46
CA LEU A 508 3.21 -5.16 9.68
C LEU A 508 2.73 -6.58 9.95
N TYR A 509 1.42 -6.78 9.81
CA TYR A 509 0.84 -8.11 9.91
C TYR A 509 -0.40 -8.22 9.00
N SER A 510 -0.62 -9.40 8.47
CA SER A 510 -1.77 -9.73 7.62
C SER A 510 -2.18 -11.18 7.86
N PHE A 511 -3.49 -11.44 7.95
CA PHE A 511 -3.99 -12.82 7.96
C PHE A 511 -3.88 -13.40 6.55
N VAL A 512 -3.27 -14.58 6.44
CA VAL A 512 -2.98 -15.20 5.16
C VAL A 512 -3.42 -16.65 5.14
N GLN A 513 -3.78 -17.11 3.95
CA GLN A 513 -4.06 -18.49 3.63
C GLN A 513 -2.92 -19.03 2.76
N LEU A 514 -2.43 -20.21 3.11
CA LEU A 514 -1.62 -21.02 2.20
C LEU A 514 -2.58 -21.70 1.23
N PHE A 515 -2.44 -21.44 -0.06
CA PHE A 515 -3.17 -22.18 -1.07
C PHE A 515 -2.25 -23.18 -1.76
N GLN A 516 -2.80 -24.38 -1.98
CA GLN A 516 -2.15 -25.45 -2.71
C GLN A 516 -2.76 -25.46 -4.11
N GLY A 517 -1.95 -25.76 -5.11
CA GLY A 517 -2.40 -25.71 -6.50
C GLY A 517 -1.24 -25.74 -7.47
N PRO A 518 -1.50 -25.44 -8.75
CA PRO A 518 -0.49 -25.37 -9.80
C PRO A 518 0.64 -24.39 -9.45
N HIS A 519 0.25 -23.26 -8.85
CA HIS A 519 1.13 -22.23 -8.34
C HIS A 519 0.87 -22.08 -6.83
N PRO A 520 1.57 -22.81 -5.95
CA PRO A 520 1.34 -22.72 -4.51
C PRO A 520 1.86 -21.37 -3.98
N GLY A 521 1.11 -20.75 -3.06
CA GLY A 521 1.45 -19.42 -2.58
C GLY A 521 0.74 -19.00 -1.29
N LEU A 522 0.93 -17.72 -0.96
CA LEU A 522 0.28 -17.04 0.16
C LEU A 522 -0.73 -16.04 -0.38
N ALA A 523 -1.99 -16.17 0.03
CA ALA A 523 -3.05 -15.23 -0.30
C ALA A 523 -3.48 -14.46 0.96
N LEU A 524 -3.72 -13.16 0.81
CA LEU A 524 -4.33 -12.34 1.85
C LEU A 524 -5.77 -12.83 2.10
N ILE A 525 -6.13 -13.04 3.37
CA ILE A 525 -7.52 -13.25 3.77
C ILE A 525 -8.15 -11.88 3.96
N GLU A 526 -9.14 -11.55 3.12
CA GLU A 526 -9.97 -10.36 3.31
C GLU A 526 -10.98 -10.61 4.45
N GLY A 527 -11.20 -9.60 5.29
CA GLY A 527 -12.11 -9.70 6.43
C GLY A 527 -11.48 -10.35 7.67
N ARG A 528 -12.33 -10.99 8.49
CA ARG A 528 -11.94 -11.49 9.82
C ARG A 528 -11.59 -12.97 9.82
N PRO A 529 -10.59 -13.39 10.62
CA PRO A 529 -10.32 -14.81 10.86
C PRO A 529 -11.40 -15.44 11.75
N GLN A 530 -11.64 -16.74 11.57
CA GLN A 530 -12.71 -17.48 12.24
C GLN A 530 -12.40 -17.77 13.72
N VAL A 531 -13.35 -17.51 14.61
CA VAL A 531 -13.25 -17.79 16.07
C VAL A 531 -12.89 -19.26 16.31
N GLY A 532 -11.92 -19.52 17.20
CA GLY A 532 -11.56 -20.86 17.66
C GLY A 532 -10.86 -21.74 16.62
N LYS A 533 -10.71 -21.27 15.38
CA LYS A 533 -9.95 -21.95 14.32
C LYS A 533 -8.48 -21.55 14.34
N ASN A 534 -7.65 -22.36 13.72
CA ASN A 534 -6.27 -21.98 13.45
C ASN A 534 -6.25 -20.81 12.45
N ALA A 535 -5.25 -19.94 12.59
CA ALA A 535 -5.02 -18.84 11.67
C ALA A 535 -3.52 -18.69 11.43
N THR A 536 -3.17 -18.25 10.22
CA THR A 536 -1.79 -17.95 9.85
C THR A 536 -1.67 -16.45 9.63
N LEU A 537 -0.63 -15.84 10.21
CA LEU A 537 -0.27 -14.45 9.95
C LEU A 537 1.05 -14.40 9.19
N LEU A 538 1.13 -13.52 8.19
CA LEU A 538 2.40 -12.99 7.72
C LEU A 538 2.74 -11.79 8.60
N VAL A 539 3.94 -11.77 9.19
CA VAL A 539 4.44 -10.70 10.05
C VAL A 539 5.75 -10.20 9.50
N SER A 540 5.87 -8.89 9.26
CA SER A 540 7.08 -8.26 8.74
C SER A 540 7.57 -7.16 9.67
N VAL A 541 8.79 -7.28 10.17
CA VAL A 541 9.38 -6.35 11.15
C VAL A 541 10.19 -5.27 10.45
N THR A 542 10.05 -4.04 10.90
CA THR A 542 10.74 -2.86 10.35
C THR A 542 11.81 -2.30 11.31
N GLY A 543 12.72 -1.47 10.79
CA GLY A 543 13.67 -0.70 11.59
C GLY A 543 15.12 -1.17 11.53
N SER A 544 15.42 -2.44 11.82
CA SER A 544 16.79 -2.98 11.79
C SER A 544 16.86 -4.44 11.32
N GLU A 545 17.93 -4.78 10.61
CA GLU A 545 18.22 -6.17 10.17
C GLU A 545 18.66 -7.10 11.30
N SER A 546 19.09 -6.54 12.43
CA SER A 546 19.54 -7.32 13.59
C SER A 546 18.38 -7.93 14.39
N LEU A 547 17.15 -7.49 14.14
CA LEU A 547 15.97 -7.88 14.89
C LEU A 547 15.59 -9.33 14.60
N ARG A 548 15.15 -10.03 15.63
CA ARG A 548 14.62 -11.38 15.53
C ARG A 548 13.34 -11.48 16.34
N VAL A 549 12.27 -11.92 15.68
CA VAL A 549 11.00 -12.20 16.34
C VAL A 549 11.13 -13.49 17.14
N THR A 550 10.67 -13.47 18.39
CA THR A 550 10.71 -14.62 19.30
C THR A 550 9.32 -15.12 19.64
N GLU A 551 8.34 -14.23 19.75
CA GLU A 551 6.96 -14.58 20.06
C GLU A 551 6.01 -13.65 19.31
N VAL A 552 4.94 -14.22 18.75
CA VAL A 552 3.79 -13.48 18.24
C VAL A 552 2.54 -14.13 18.80
N SER A 553 1.65 -13.33 19.36
CA SER A 553 0.49 -13.81 20.11
C SER A 553 -0.76 -13.00 19.78
N LEU A 554 -1.93 -13.66 19.75
CA LEU A 554 -3.22 -12.97 19.72
C LEU A 554 -3.67 -12.71 21.16
N VAL A 555 -3.85 -11.45 21.53
CA VAL A 555 -4.16 -11.01 22.89
C VAL A 555 -5.56 -10.41 22.93
N SER A 556 -6.43 -10.94 23.77
CA SER A 556 -7.79 -10.40 23.97
C SER A 556 -7.75 -8.95 24.46
N ALA A 557 -8.80 -8.17 24.21
CA ALA A 557 -8.89 -6.77 24.62
C ALA A 557 -8.62 -6.53 26.12
N SER A 558 -8.95 -7.47 27.01
CA SER A 558 -8.67 -7.35 28.46
C SER A 558 -7.25 -7.78 28.87
N GLY A 559 -6.42 -8.25 27.94
CA GLY A 559 -5.11 -8.82 28.21
C GLY A 559 -5.11 -10.19 28.90
N SER A 560 -6.28 -10.71 29.30
CA SER A 560 -6.39 -11.92 30.12
C SER A 560 -6.18 -13.24 29.36
N ARG A 561 -6.41 -13.25 28.04
CA ARG A 561 -6.20 -14.41 27.17
C ARG A 561 -5.14 -14.12 26.12
N VAL A 562 -4.11 -14.96 26.07
CA VAL A 562 -2.98 -14.87 25.14
C VAL A 562 -2.87 -16.20 24.39
N GLN A 563 -3.08 -16.16 23.08
CA GLN A 563 -2.90 -17.32 22.19
C GLN A 563 -1.57 -17.19 21.47
N ARG A 564 -0.58 -17.98 21.91
CA ARG A 564 0.78 -17.95 21.33
C ARG A 564 0.82 -18.66 19.99
N GLY A 565 1.43 -18.01 19.00
CA GLY A 565 1.70 -18.56 17.69
C GLY A 565 3.08 -19.20 17.58
N SER A 566 3.20 -20.19 16.70
CA SER A 566 4.49 -20.75 16.27
C SER A 566 5.10 -19.86 15.19
N VAL A 567 6.25 -19.25 15.48
CA VAL A 567 6.94 -18.29 14.60
C VAL A 567 7.96 -19.02 13.74
N THR A 568 7.82 -18.92 12.41
CA THR A 568 8.74 -19.52 11.43
C THR A 568 9.21 -18.44 10.46
N PRO A 569 10.53 -18.21 10.29
CA PRO A 569 11.03 -17.31 9.26
C PRO A 569 10.56 -17.77 7.87
N LEU A 570 10.10 -16.83 7.03
CA LEU A 570 9.62 -17.16 5.67
C LEU A 570 10.77 -17.64 4.78
N ASP A 571 11.94 -17.00 4.91
CA ASP A 571 13.19 -17.41 4.27
C ASP A 571 14.26 -17.57 5.36
N ARG A 572 15.14 -18.57 5.24
CA ARG A 572 16.25 -18.78 6.18
C ARG A 572 17.28 -17.65 6.11
N ASN A 573 17.36 -16.98 4.97
CA ASN A 573 18.29 -15.88 4.72
C ASN A 573 17.69 -14.50 5.01
N ASP A 574 16.35 -14.40 5.11
CA ASP A 574 15.65 -13.16 5.45
C ASP A 574 15.04 -13.25 6.86
N ARG A 575 15.49 -12.36 7.75
CA ARG A 575 15.06 -12.34 9.15
C ARG A 575 13.98 -11.30 9.43
N ARG A 576 13.39 -10.69 8.41
CA ARG A 576 12.36 -9.65 8.58
C ARG A 576 10.95 -10.18 8.47
N GLU A 577 10.72 -11.24 7.70
CA GLU A 577 9.38 -11.81 7.46
C GLU A 577 9.20 -13.18 8.10
N TYR A 578 8.04 -13.37 8.73
CA TYR A 578 7.71 -14.55 9.51
C TYR A 578 6.29 -15.02 9.21
N LEU A 579 6.13 -16.32 9.05
CA LEU A 579 4.83 -16.99 9.15
C LEU A 579 4.57 -17.38 10.60
N VAL A 580 3.42 -16.98 11.10
CA VAL A 580 2.98 -17.25 12.47
C VAL A 580 1.71 -18.08 12.44
N SER A 581 1.81 -19.34 12.87
CA SER A 581 0.67 -20.24 12.97
C SER A 581 0.10 -20.20 14.39
N VAL A 582 -1.10 -19.66 14.54
CA VAL A 582 -1.81 -19.57 15.82
C VAL A 582 -2.82 -20.72 15.92
N PRO A 583 -2.85 -21.48 17.04
CA PRO A 583 -3.68 -22.69 17.14
C PRO A 583 -5.18 -22.40 17.22
N SER A 584 -5.56 -21.25 17.78
CA SER A 584 -6.95 -20.81 17.86
C SER A 584 -7.07 -19.29 17.92
N VAL A 585 -8.00 -18.72 17.16
CA VAL A 585 -8.34 -17.29 17.22
C VAL A 585 -9.22 -17.02 18.45
N PRO A 586 -8.89 -16.01 19.30
CA PRO A 586 -9.71 -15.66 20.46
C PRO A 586 -11.13 -15.22 20.07
N ALA A 587 -12.11 -15.50 20.92
CA ALA A 587 -13.45 -14.90 20.80
C ALA A 587 -13.43 -13.43 21.24
N GLY A 588 -14.23 -12.59 20.57
CA GLY A 588 -14.33 -11.16 20.86
C GLY A 588 -13.18 -10.33 20.29
N GLN A 589 -12.97 -9.13 20.84
CA GLN A 589 -11.91 -8.23 20.39
C GLN A 589 -10.51 -8.74 20.81
N PHE A 590 -9.55 -8.71 19.89
CA PHE A 590 -8.16 -9.09 20.12
C PHE A 590 -7.19 -8.24 19.29
N SER A 591 -5.91 -8.29 19.65
CA SER A 591 -4.81 -7.57 18.99
C SER A 591 -3.62 -8.50 18.79
N VAL A 592 -2.67 -8.12 17.93
CA VAL A 592 -1.44 -8.87 17.70
C VAL A 592 -0.34 -8.28 18.59
N LEU A 593 0.22 -9.10 19.48
CA LEU A 593 1.39 -8.78 20.29
C LEU A 593 2.63 -9.42 19.67
N LEU A 594 3.67 -8.63 19.45
CA LEU A 594 4.96 -9.06 18.95
C LEU A 594 6.03 -8.81 20.00
N ILE A 595 6.82 -9.83 20.30
CA ILE A 595 8.00 -9.76 21.15
C ILE A 595 9.19 -10.27 20.35
N GLY A 596 10.29 -9.54 20.40
CA GLY A 596 11.54 -9.91 19.76
C GLY A 596 12.75 -9.46 20.54
N VAL A 597 13.91 -9.73 19.96
CA VAL A 597 15.21 -9.30 20.47
C VAL A 597 16.02 -8.67 19.35
N ASP A 598 16.78 -7.64 19.69
CA ASP A 598 17.88 -7.19 18.85
C ASP A 598 19.09 -8.09 19.12
N ASN A 599 19.54 -8.85 18.12
CA ASN A 599 20.64 -9.78 18.30
C ASN A 599 21.99 -9.09 18.57
N THR A 600 22.14 -7.81 18.23
CA THR A 600 23.39 -7.06 18.45
C THR A 600 23.55 -6.64 19.90
N SER A 601 22.49 -6.14 20.51
CA SER A 601 22.47 -5.64 21.89
C SER A 601 21.93 -6.65 22.90
N SER A 602 21.31 -7.74 22.43
CA SER A 602 20.52 -8.67 23.24
C SER A 602 19.37 -8.00 24.02
N THR A 603 18.91 -6.83 23.57
CA THR A 603 17.79 -6.12 24.22
C THR A 603 16.46 -6.62 23.66
N PRO A 604 15.49 -6.97 24.51
CA PRO A 604 14.14 -7.31 24.05
C PRO A 604 13.41 -6.06 23.57
N PHE A 605 12.41 -6.25 22.72
CA PHE A 605 11.46 -5.21 22.33
C PHE A 605 10.04 -5.80 22.24
N GLN A 606 9.04 -4.94 22.43
CA GLN A 606 7.63 -5.30 22.40
C GLN A 606 6.84 -4.30 21.57
N ARG A 607 6.00 -4.80 20.67
CA ARG A 607 5.04 -3.98 19.90
C ARG A 607 3.67 -4.65 19.90
N GLN A 608 2.61 -3.86 19.82
CA GLN A 608 1.24 -4.35 19.72
C GLN A 608 0.52 -3.64 18.57
N SER A 609 -0.36 -4.34 17.87
CA SER A 609 -1.17 -3.75 16.80
C SER A 609 -2.07 -2.64 17.35
N ASN A 610 -2.35 -1.61 16.55
CA ASN A 610 -3.30 -0.55 16.92
C ASN A 610 -4.75 -1.06 16.89
N THR A 611 -5.15 -1.64 15.77
CA THR A 611 -6.51 -2.16 15.54
C THR A 611 -6.79 -3.35 16.45
N GLN A 612 -7.97 -3.35 17.06
CA GLN A 612 -8.55 -4.50 17.73
C GLN A 612 -9.52 -5.19 16.77
N PHE A 613 -9.20 -6.41 16.37
CA PHE A 613 -10.03 -7.22 15.50
C PHE A 613 -11.09 -7.91 16.30
N THR A 614 -12.29 -8.07 15.74
CA THR A 614 -13.22 -9.08 16.22
C THR A 614 -13.12 -10.33 15.36
N SER A 615 -13.43 -11.49 15.95
CA SER A 615 -13.50 -12.75 15.24
C SER A 615 -14.95 -13.08 14.90
N THR A 616 -15.19 -13.49 13.67
CA THR A 616 -16.50 -13.92 13.18
C THR A 616 -16.32 -15.08 12.21
N SER A 617 -17.29 -15.98 12.11
CA SER A 617 -17.33 -17.00 11.05
C SER A 617 -17.93 -16.39 9.78
N ILE A 618 -17.45 -16.80 8.59
CA ILE A 618 -18.00 -16.64 7.23
C ILE A 618 -16.91 -16.11 6.27
N GLU A 619 -16.76 -16.72 5.09
CA GLU A 619 -15.79 -16.32 4.05
C GLU A 619 -16.50 -15.73 2.83
N ALA A 620 -15.91 -14.69 2.20
CA ALA A 620 -16.35 -14.13 0.93
C ALA A 620 -15.17 -13.67 0.03
N GLN A 621 -15.34 -13.71 -1.30
CA GLN A 621 -14.33 -13.36 -2.33
C GLN A 621 -14.96 -12.53 -3.47
N ALA A 622 -14.22 -11.61 -4.13
CA ALA A 622 -14.71 -10.81 -5.28
C ALA A 622 -13.61 -10.00 -6.08
N ASN A 623 -13.88 -9.69 -7.38
CA ASN A 623 -13.00 -9.09 -8.43
C ASN A 623 -13.34 -7.61 -8.86
N THR A 624 -12.54 -6.91 -9.72
CA THR A 624 -12.13 -5.47 -9.50
C THR A 624 -12.08 -4.36 -10.61
N THR A 625 -12.77 -4.34 -11.78
CA THR A 625 -12.73 -3.14 -12.70
C THR A 625 -14.08 -2.71 -13.32
N LEU A 626 -14.43 -1.42 -13.25
CA LEU A 626 -15.73 -0.84 -13.66
C LEU A 626 -15.62 0.14 -14.86
N GLU A 627 -16.47 0.00 -15.88
CA GLU A 627 -16.59 0.95 -16.99
C GLU A 627 -17.73 1.98 -16.76
N PRO A 628 -17.55 3.29 -17.05
CA PRO A 628 -18.62 4.27 -16.96
C PRO A 628 -19.85 3.92 -17.81
N GLY A 629 -21.03 4.14 -17.24
CA GLY A 629 -22.33 3.96 -17.90
C GLY A 629 -22.76 2.51 -18.12
N LYS A 630 -21.98 1.51 -17.68
CA LYS A 630 -22.28 0.09 -17.83
C LYS A 630 -22.56 -0.56 -16.47
N ASP A 631 -23.46 -1.54 -16.50
CA ASP A 631 -23.69 -2.42 -15.34
C ASP A 631 -22.45 -3.32 -15.15
N PHE A 632 -21.87 -3.27 -13.94
CA PHE A 632 -20.78 -4.13 -13.53
C PHE A 632 -21.25 -5.02 -12.38
N ILE A 633 -21.22 -6.32 -12.62
CA ILE A 633 -21.74 -7.33 -11.69
C ILE A 633 -20.55 -7.99 -10.99
N ILE A 634 -20.53 -7.89 -9.67
CA ILE A 634 -19.53 -8.51 -8.82
C ILE A 634 -20.18 -9.72 -8.14
N PRO A 635 -19.81 -10.95 -8.51
CA PRO A 635 -20.23 -12.13 -7.77
C PRO A 635 -19.48 -12.20 -6.43
N PHE A 636 -20.14 -12.73 -5.41
CA PHE A 636 -19.52 -13.10 -4.14
C PHE A 636 -20.11 -14.41 -3.64
N THR A 637 -19.31 -15.19 -2.92
CA THR A 637 -19.75 -16.44 -2.29
C THR A 637 -19.76 -16.25 -0.79
N VAL A 638 -20.76 -16.78 -0.10
CA VAL A 638 -20.84 -16.85 1.35
C VAL A 638 -20.75 -18.31 1.75
N ALA A 639 -19.83 -18.66 2.63
CA ALA A 639 -19.68 -20.02 3.15
C ALA A 639 -19.78 -20.04 4.68
N THR A 640 -20.41 -21.07 5.24
CA THR A 640 -20.49 -21.29 6.70
C THR A 640 -20.02 -22.69 7.07
N ASN A 641 -19.30 -22.78 8.19
CA ASN A 641 -18.94 -24.06 8.82
C ASN A 641 -19.90 -24.44 9.96
N GLY A 642 -20.92 -23.60 10.21
CA GLY A 642 -21.90 -23.76 11.27
C GLY A 642 -23.17 -24.48 10.81
N MET A 643 -24.21 -24.40 11.65
CA MET A 643 -25.55 -24.77 11.24
C MET A 643 -26.03 -23.82 10.14
N GLY A 644 -26.74 -24.38 9.16
CA GLY A 644 -27.34 -23.63 8.07
C GLY A 644 -28.35 -22.64 8.61
N GLU A 645 -28.24 -21.39 8.16
CA GLU A 645 -29.10 -20.30 8.55
C GLU A 645 -29.24 -19.29 7.40
N THR A 646 -30.11 -18.30 7.62
CA THR A 646 -30.24 -17.16 6.72
C THR A 646 -29.22 -16.09 7.10
N TYR A 647 -28.46 -15.63 6.11
CA TYR A 647 -27.54 -14.51 6.23
C TYR A 647 -28.13 -13.28 5.54
N THR A 648 -28.10 -12.15 6.26
CA THR A 648 -28.45 -10.84 5.70
C THR A 648 -27.21 -10.23 5.07
N ILE A 649 -27.35 -9.74 3.84
CA ILE A 649 -26.27 -9.09 3.10
C ILE A 649 -26.56 -7.59 3.02
N ASN A 650 -25.51 -6.79 3.13
CA ASN A 650 -25.59 -5.36 2.90
C ASN A 650 -24.39 -4.92 2.03
N ALA A 651 -24.66 -4.25 0.92
CA ALA A 651 -23.61 -3.75 0.02
C ALA A 651 -23.71 -2.23 -0.10
N ARG A 652 -22.61 -1.52 0.20
CA ARG A 652 -22.55 -0.06 0.18
C ARG A 652 -21.23 0.42 -0.38
N ASP A 653 -21.25 1.50 -1.15
CA ASP A 653 -20.05 2.14 -1.67
C ASP A 653 -19.98 3.63 -1.30
N ASP A 654 -18.79 4.21 -1.37
CA ASP A 654 -18.52 5.61 -1.02
C ASP A 654 -18.94 6.62 -2.09
N LYS A 655 -19.29 6.17 -3.30
CA LYS A 655 -19.73 7.01 -4.43
C LYS A 655 -21.23 6.93 -4.72
N GLY A 656 -21.96 6.02 -4.06
CA GLY A 656 -23.37 5.75 -4.32
C GLY A 656 -23.62 5.09 -5.68
N PHE A 657 -22.68 4.27 -6.17
CA PHE A 657 -22.78 3.54 -7.43
C PHE A 657 -23.47 2.19 -7.30
N VAL A 658 -23.66 1.66 -6.09
CA VAL A 658 -24.44 0.42 -5.86
C VAL A 658 -25.87 0.65 -6.32
N LYS A 659 -26.28 -0.13 -7.33
CA LYS A 659 -27.62 -0.10 -7.94
C LYS A 659 -28.53 -1.19 -7.38
N ALA A 660 -27.99 -2.39 -7.17
CA ALA A 660 -28.72 -3.54 -6.65
C ALA A 660 -27.75 -4.57 -6.03
N PHE A 661 -28.21 -5.41 -5.12
CA PHE A 661 -27.45 -6.53 -4.58
C PHE A 661 -28.38 -7.67 -4.13
N THR A 662 -27.81 -8.83 -3.80
CA THR A 662 -28.53 -9.95 -3.19
C THR A 662 -28.66 -9.73 -1.69
N ASP A 663 -29.87 -9.49 -1.18
CA ASP A 663 -30.11 -9.04 0.21
C ASP A 663 -30.06 -10.16 1.26
N ASN A 664 -30.35 -11.41 0.86
CA ASN A 664 -30.43 -12.55 1.76
C ASN A 664 -29.92 -13.82 1.09
N LEU A 665 -29.19 -14.65 1.84
CA LEU A 665 -28.70 -15.96 1.39
C LEU A 665 -29.02 -17.03 2.43
N ASN A 666 -29.66 -18.12 1.99
CA ASN A 666 -29.96 -19.28 2.84
C ASN A 666 -28.89 -20.35 2.64
N LEU A 667 -28.14 -20.66 3.70
CA LEU A 667 -27.10 -21.69 3.65
C LEU A 667 -27.57 -22.95 4.37
N THR A 668 -27.12 -24.10 3.88
CA THR A 668 -27.25 -25.40 4.56
C THR A 668 -26.08 -25.62 5.53
N ASN A 669 -26.17 -26.64 6.39
CA ASN A 669 -25.08 -26.99 7.32
C ASN A 669 -23.77 -27.22 6.56
N GLY A 670 -22.72 -26.46 6.88
CA GLY A 670 -21.44 -26.55 6.17
C GLY A 670 -21.48 -26.11 4.70
N GLY A 671 -22.58 -25.47 4.26
CA GLY A 671 -22.82 -25.11 2.86
C GLY A 671 -22.30 -23.73 2.48
N SER A 672 -22.38 -23.43 1.18
CA SER A 672 -22.14 -22.11 0.61
C SER A 672 -23.30 -21.67 -0.28
N ALA A 673 -23.42 -20.36 -0.51
CA ALA A 673 -24.34 -19.77 -1.47
C ALA A 673 -23.71 -18.58 -2.17
N GLU A 674 -24.14 -18.31 -3.41
CA GLU A 674 -23.63 -17.21 -4.22
C GLU A 674 -24.62 -16.04 -4.24
N GLY A 675 -24.07 -14.82 -4.19
CA GLY A 675 -24.79 -13.57 -4.36
C GLY A 675 -24.07 -12.66 -5.35
N SER A 676 -24.66 -11.50 -5.62
CA SER A 676 -24.02 -10.50 -6.48
C SER A 676 -24.33 -9.06 -6.06
N VAL A 677 -23.44 -8.14 -6.43
CA VAL A 677 -23.62 -6.69 -6.32
C VAL A 677 -23.50 -6.09 -7.72
N THR A 678 -24.45 -5.25 -8.10
CA THR A 678 -24.41 -4.48 -9.36
C THR A 678 -24.05 -3.03 -9.08
N LEU A 679 -22.97 -2.56 -9.70
CA LEU A 679 -22.50 -1.18 -9.66
C LEU A 679 -22.73 -0.50 -11.02
N VAL A 680 -23.04 0.80 -11.00
CA VAL A 680 -23.07 1.64 -12.21
C VAL A 680 -22.42 2.99 -11.93
N ALA A 681 -21.24 3.21 -12.50
CA ALA A 681 -20.63 4.55 -12.52
C ALA A 681 -21.37 5.43 -13.55
N PRO A 682 -21.70 6.69 -13.23
CA PRO A 682 -22.22 7.64 -14.22
C PRO A 682 -21.31 7.79 -15.46
N ASN A 683 -21.90 8.06 -16.63
CA ASN A 683 -21.16 8.12 -17.91
C ASN A 683 -20.02 9.17 -17.95
N GLY A 684 -20.10 10.21 -17.10
CA GLY A 684 -19.10 11.27 -17.00
C GLY A 684 -18.04 11.05 -15.92
N THR A 685 -18.02 9.89 -15.26
CA THR A 685 -17.06 9.60 -14.20
C THR A 685 -15.64 9.49 -14.78
N GLU A 686 -14.71 10.25 -14.21
CA GLU A 686 -13.32 10.32 -14.68
C GLU A 686 -12.58 8.98 -14.47
N SER A 687 -11.71 8.63 -15.43
CA SER A 687 -10.81 7.49 -15.27
C SER A 687 -9.89 7.67 -14.06
N GLY A 688 -9.69 6.60 -13.30
CA GLY A 688 -8.97 6.63 -12.03
C GLY A 688 -9.84 7.02 -10.84
N THR A 689 -11.14 7.30 -11.03
CA THR A 689 -12.08 7.38 -9.91
C THR A 689 -12.10 6.03 -9.20
N ASP A 690 -11.79 6.04 -7.92
CA ASP A 690 -11.73 4.85 -7.10
C ASP A 690 -13.00 4.72 -6.26
N VAL A 691 -13.55 3.51 -6.21
CA VAL A 691 -14.80 3.15 -5.55
C VAL A 691 -14.49 2.09 -4.50
N SER A 692 -14.84 2.38 -3.25
CA SER A 692 -14.68 1.47 -2.13
C SER A 692 -16.01 0.81 -1.81
N LEU A 693 -16.20 -0.41 -2.30
CA LEU A 693 -17.39 -1.23 -2.03
C LEU A 693 -17.16 -2.08 -0.77
N THR A 694 -18.03 -1.94 0.22
CA THR A 694 -18.09 -2.81 1.39
C THR A 694 -19.29 -3.73 1.25
N ILE A 695 -19.04 -5.05 1.25
CA ILE A 695 -20.08 -6.09 1.31
C ILE A 695 -20.01 -6.72 2.69
N GLU A 696 -21.11 -6.70 3.41
CA GLU A 696 -21.24 -7.20 4.77
C GLU A 696 -22.17 -8.40 4.77
N VAL A 697 -21.83 -9.41 5.55
CA VAL A 697 -22.61 -10.63 5.73
C VAL A 697 -22.86 -10.81 7.22
N ALA A 698 -24.12 -10.72 7.64
CA ALA A 698 -24.53 -10.84 9.03
C ALA A 698 -25.37 -12.10 9.27
N SER A 699 -25.04 -12.85 10.32
CA SER A 699 -25.86 -13.96 10.83
C SER A 699 -27.17 -13.41 11.39
N SER A 700 -28.30 -13.94 10.91
CA SER A 700 -29.61 -13.55 11.44
C SER A 700 -29.86 -14.09 12.85
N SER A 701 -29.10 -15.10 13.30
CA SER A 701 -29.29 -15.72 14.63
C SER A 701 -28.37 -15.14 15.70
N THR A 702 -27.09 -14.90 15.40
CA THR A 702 -26.11 -14.41 16.39
C THR A 702 -25.89 -12.89 16.33
N GLY A 703 -26.19 -12.25 15.18
CA GLY A 703 -25.86 -10.86 14.93
C GLY A 703 -24.37 -10.61 14.64
N ASP A 704 -23.55 -11.66 14.59
CA ASP A 704 -22.16 -11.57 14.14
C ASP A 704 -22.12 -11.25 12.64
N PHE A 705 -21.09 -10.51 12.20
CA PHE A 705 -20.92 -10.20 10.78
C PHE A 705 -19.47 -10.30 10.33
N ASN A 706 -19.27 -10.74 9.10
CA ASN A 706 -18.01 -10.60 8.38
C ASN A 706 -18.21 -9.64 7.19
N TYR A 707 -17.12 -9.28 6.53
CA TYR A 707 -17.15 -8.33 5.44
C TYR A 707 -16.03 -8.59 4.41
N ILE A 708 -16.20 -8.00 3.24
CA ILE A 708 -15.13 -7.80 2.26
C ILE A 708 -15.17 -6.33 1.80
N VAL A 709 -13.99 -5.71 1.72
CA VAL A 709 -13.82 -4.36 1.17
C VAL A 709 -13.08 -4.45 -0.15
N LEU A 710 -13.74 -4.05 -1.23
CA LEU A 710 -13.18 -4.04 -2.57
C LEU A 710 -12.88 -2.61 -3.00
N ARG A 711 -11.71 -2.41 -3.61
CA ARG A 711 -11.31 -1.16 -4.27
C ARG A 711 -11.37 -1.37 -5.76
N ILE A 712 -12.25 -0.64 -6.43
CA ILE A 712 -12.61 -0.80 -7.83
C ILE A 712 -12.29 0.51 -8.53
N THR A 713 -11.48 0.44 -9.58
CA THR A 713 -11.22 1.62 -10.41
C THR A 713 -12.29 1.74 -11.50
N VAL A 714 -12.73 2.98 -11.71
CA VAL A 714 -13.45 3.36 -12.92
C VAL A 714 -12.43 3.66 -14.00
N ALA A 715 -12.58 3.03 -15.16
CA ALA A 715 -11.72 3.27 -16.30
C ALA A 715 -12.54 3.40 -17.58
N SER A 716 -12.42 4.54 -18.25
CA SER A 716 -12.91 4.68 -19.62
C SER A 716 -12.01 3.89 -20.57
N LYS A 717 -12.61 3.36 -21.65
CA LYS A 717 -11.85 2.70 -22.70
C LYS A 717 -10.81 3.65 -23.28
N VAL A 718 -9.53 3.29 -23.16
CA VAL A 718 -8.43 4.04 -23.77
C VAL A 718 -8.55 3.93 -25.29
N THR A 719 -8.57 5.08 -25.96
CA THR A 719 -8.67 5.17 -27.43
C THR A 719 -7.42 5.73 -28.08
N ASP A 720 -6.56 6.38 -27.29
CA ASP A 720 -5.26 6.89 -27.73
C ASP A 720 -4.12 6.10 -27.10
N PHE A 721 -3.23 5.62 -27.96
CA PHE A 721 -2.12 4.73 -27.63
C PHE A 721 -0.78 5.27 -28.15
N ARG A 722 -0.79 6.48 -28.74
CA ARG A 722 0.39 7.06 -29.37
C ARG A 722 1.06 7.97 -28.35
N PRO A 723 2.36 7.77 -28.05
CA PRO A 723 3.07 8.70 -27.21
C PRO A 723 3.31 10.03 -27.91
N PRO A 724 3.39 11.15 -27.16
CA PRO A 724 3.90 12.40 -27.68
C PRO A 724 5.26 12.22 -28.34
N VAL A 725 5.49 12.94 -29.42
CA VAL A 725 6.79 13.02 -30.07
C VAL A 725 7.51 14.26 -29.58
N CYS A 726 8.70 14.12 -29.00
CA CYS A 726 9.61 15.23 -28.73
C CYS A 726 10.71 15.29 -29.78
N ASN A 727 10.77 16.39 -30.55
CA ASN A 727 11.79 16.61 -31.56
C ASN A 727 12.63 17.85 -31.24
N ILE A 728 13.94 17.66 -31.02
CA ILE A 728 14.86 18.77 -30.74
C ILE A 728 15.08 19.56 -32.03
N THR A 729 14.75 20.85 -32.02
CA THR A 729 14.83 21.72 -33.20
C THR A 729 16.13 22.52 -33.26
N SER A 730 16.67 22.92 -32.11
CA SER A 730 17.90 23.70 -32.04
C SER A 730 18.62 23.49 -30.71
N VAL A 731 19.95 23.51 -30.76
CA VAL A 731 20.81 23.54 -29.58
C VAL A 731 21.87 24.62 -29.81
N THR A 732 21.97 25.56 -28.88
CA THR A 732 22.98 26.62 -28.89
C THR A 732 23.83 26.45 -27.64
N ALA A 733 25.10 26.07 -27.79
CA ALA A 733 26.00 25.84 -26.67
C ALA A 733 27.30 26.63 -26.86
N ASN A 734 27.75 27.32 -25.81
CA ASN A 734 29.00 28.06 -25.80
C ASN A 734 29.86 27.69 -24.57
N CYS A 735 30.25 26.42 -24.50
CA CYS A 735 30.86 25.81 -23.31
C CYS A 735 32.37 25.58 -23.48
N THR A 736 33.13 26.64 -23.73
CA THR A 736 34.55 26.57 -24.08
C THR A 736 35.51 26.72 -22.90
N GLU A 737 35.05 27.22 -21.74
CA GLU A 737 35.85 27.46 -20.51
C GLU A 737 34.99 27.26 -19.24
N ASP A 738 35.27 27.99 -18.14
CA ASP A 738 34.56 27.93 -16.84
C ASP A 738 33.04 27.81 -17.04
N CYS A 739 32.54 26.63 -16.69
CA CYS A 739 31.18 26.21 -16.99
C CYS A 739 30.11 27.07 -16.30
N SER A 740 30.49 27.81 -15.24
CA SER A 740 29.59 28.62 -14.43
C SER A 740 29.24 29.96 -15.09
N LEU A 741 30.06 30.44 -16.03
CA LEU A 741 29.92 31.75 -16.67
C LEU A 741 29.23 31.69 -18.04
N LYS A 742 28.93 30.48 -18.54
CA LYS A 742 28.34 30.25 -19.85
C LYS A 742 27.11 29.38 -19.74
N ASN A 743 26.12 29.69 -20.56
CA ASN A 743 24.88 28.94 -20.66
C ASN A 743 24.79 28.26 -22.03
N TRP A 744 23.98 27.21 -22.07
CA TRP A 744 23.53 26.59 -23.29
C TRP A 744 22.00 26.52 -23.28
N GLU A 745 21.42 26.51 -24.46
CA GLU A 745 19.98 26.53 -24.68
C GLU A 745 19.60 25.45 -25.67
N LEU A 746 18.46 24.80 -25.43
CA LEU A 746 17.86 23.80 -26.28
C LEU A 746 16.40 24.15 -26.52
N SER A 747 15.95 24.06 -27.77
CA SER A 747 14.53 24.15 -28.12
C SER A 747 14.07 22.83 -28.72
N ALA A 748 12.89 22.38 -28.30
CA ALA A 748 12.26 21.18 -28.81
C ALA A 748 10.77 21.43 -29.11
N ASN A 749 10.30 20.86 -30.21
CA ASN A 749 8.89 20.82 -30.57
C ASN A 749 8.29 19.51 -30.10
N LEU A 750 7.25 19.59 -29.28
CA LEU A 750 6.51 18.46 -28.75
C LEU A 750 5.11 18.47 -29.34
N SER A 751 4.66 17.33 -29.88
CA SER A 751 3.29 17.18 -30.37
C SER A 751 2.78 15.78 -30.13
N ASP A 752 1.48 15.70 -29.82
CA ASP A 752 0.75 14.44 -29.75
C ASP A 752 -0.04 14.16 -31.05
N GLY A 753 0.18 14.97 -32.09
CA GLY A 753 -0.51 14.82 -33.36
C GLY A 753 -2.03 14.91 -33.20
N ARG A 754 -2.73 13.82 -33.53
CA ARG A 754 -4.19 13.68 -33.37
C ARG A 754 -4.57 12.82 -32.15
N GLY A 755 -3.66 12.66 -31.20
CA GLY A 755 -3.91 11.99 -29.93
C GLY A 755 -4.73 12.85 -28.97
N SER A 756 -4.64 12.52 -27.70
CA SER A 756 -5.35 13.12 -26.58
C SER A 756 -4.82 14.52 -26.20
N GLY A 757 -3.67 14.92 -26.75
CA GLY A 757 -3.02 16.20 -26.54
C GLY A 757 -2.05 16.20 -25.37
N ILE A 758 -1.02 17.05 -25.45
CA ILE A 758 0.00 17.17 -24.40
C ILE A 758 -0.60 17.82 -23.15
N GLN A 759 -0.59 17.07 -22.04
CA GLN A 759 -1.04 17.50 -20.74
C GLN A 759 0.07 18.23 -19.97
N SER A 760 1.27 17.63 -19.89
CA SER A 760 2.40 18.19 -19.14
C SER A 760 3.73 18.02 -19.88
N VAL A 761 4.64 18.96 -19.62
CA VAL A 761 6.03 18.90 -20.08
C VAL A 761 6.93 19.35 -18.93
N TYR A 762 8.00 18.60 -18.65
CA TYR A 762 8.94 18.92 -17.59
C TYR A 762 10.34 18.34 -17.88
N SER A 763 11.37 18.86 -17.20
CA SER A 763 12.73 18.30 -17.26
C SER A 763 12.94 17.33 -16.10
N ARG A 764 13.31 16.08 -16.41
CA ARG A 764 13.67 15.06 -15.41
C ARG A 764 15.10 15.24 -14.94
N LEU A 765 16.00 15.38 -15.90
CA LEU A 765 17.43 15.57 -15.68
C LEU A 765 17.82 16.97 -16.13
N GLY A 766 18.86 17.51 -15.49
CA GLY A 766 19.37 18.84 -15.75
C GLY A 766 18.87 19.88 -14.75
N ASN A 767 19.75 20.80 -14.37
CA ASN A 767 19.53 21.84 -13.36
C ASN A 767 19.29 23.22 -14.00
N GLY A 768 18.53 23.25 -15.09
CA GLY A 768 18.22 24.44 -15.88
C GLY A 768 16.79 24.94 -15.68
N SER A 769 16.47 26.03 -16.40
CA SER A 769 15.13 26.57 -16.49
C SER A 769 14.44 26.07 -17.75
N LEU A 770 13.25 25.50 -17.60
CA LEU A 770 12.39 25.08 -18.70
C LEU A 770 11.22 26.06 -18.85
N SER A 771 11.03 26.60 -20.06
CA SER A 771 9.89 27.42 -20.44
C SER A 771 9.10 26.75 -21.55
N ILE A 772 7.78 26.90 -21.52
CA ILE A 772 6.86 26.19 -22.41
C ILE A 772 5.92 27.19 -23.06
N THR A 773 5.81 27.14 -24.38
CA THR A 773 4.83 27.91 -25.16
C THR A 773 3.98 26.97 -26.00
N ARG A 774 2.67 27.23 -26.07
CA ARG A 774 1.73 26.44 -26.87
C ARG A 774 1.37 27.23 -28.13
N SER A 775 1.46 26.57 -29.27
CA SER A 775 1.14 27.14 -30.58
C SER A 775 0.37 26.12 -31.43
N LEU A 776 -0.38 26.60 -32.41
CA LEU A 776 -0.95 25.75 -33.45
C LEU A 776 0.02 25.73 -34.62
N ASN A 777 0.35 24.55 -35.13
CA ASN A 777 1.08 24.46 -36.39
C ASN A 777 0.17 24.80 -37.59
N THR A 778 0.76 24.84 -38.78
CA THR A 778 0.06 25.15 -40.04
C THR A 778 -1.06 24.18 -40.41
N GLU A 779 -1.14 23.03 -39.75
CA GLU A 779 -2.18 22.00 -39.93
C GLU A 779 -3.25 22.02 -38.82
N GLY A 780 -3.20 23.00 -37.92
CA GLY A 780 -4.14 23.11 -36.79
C GLY A 780 -3.89 22.10 -35.66
N ILE A 781 -2.72 21.47 -35.63
CA ILE A 781 -2.29 20.56 -34.56
C ILE A 781 -1.60 21.37 -33.45
N ASN A 782 -1.95 21.09 -32.20
CA ASN A 782 -1.28 21.67 -31.04
C ASN A 782 0.19 21.22 -30.99
N VAL A 783 1.10 22.19 -31.07
CA VAL A 783 2.53 22.01 -30.88
C VAL A 783 2.96 22.80 -29.66
N THR A 784 3.57 22.10 -28.71
CA THR A 784 4.16 22.67 -27.51
C THR A 784 5.65 22.86 -27.76
N VAL A 785 6.13 24.09 -27.72
CA VAL A 785 7.57 24.39 -27.85
C VAL A 785 8.15 24.50 -26.45
N ALA A 786 9.11 23.63 -26.14
CA ALA A 786 9.86 23.65 -24.90
C ALA A 786 11.23 24.29 -25.15
N THR A 787 11.58 25.27 -24.34
CA THR A 787 12.88 25.93 -24.37
C THR A 787 13.56 25.75 -23.02
N TYR A 788 14.68 25.05 -23.01
CA TYR A 788 15.47 24.73 -21.84
C TYR A 788 16.78 25.50 -21.86
N SER A 789 17.15 26.13 -20.75
CA SER A 789 18.41 26.86 -20.60
C SER A 789 19.10 26.45 -19.30
N ALA A 790 20.38 26.08 -19.37
CA ALA A 790 21.17 25.72 -18.21
C ALA A 790 22.59 26.29 -18.31
N THR A 791 23.30 26.34 -17.17
CA THR A 791 24.74 26.60 -17.19
C THR A 791 25.45 25.40 -17.80
N CYS A 792 26.64 25.61 -18.37
CA CYS A 792 27.46 24.53 -18.91
C CYS A 792 27.91 23.52 -17.83
N CYS A 793 27.75 23.84 -16.54
CA CYS A 793 28.01 22.90 -15.44
C CYS A 793 26.92 21.82 -15.29
N SER A 794 25.75 22.02 -15.92
CA SER A 794 24.71 21.01 -16.04
C SER A 794 24.58 20.64 -17.52
N PRO A 795 25.42 19.70 -18.01
CA PRO A 795 25.58 19.46 -19.43
C PRO A 795 24.47 18.60 -20.05
N ASP A 796 23.67 17.93 -19.23
CA ASP A 796 22.60 17.04 -19.67
C ASP A 796 21.22 17.62 -19.39
N VAL A 797 20.27 17.29 -20.27
CA VAL A 797 18.84 17.48 -20.04
C VAL A 797 18.07 16.29 -20.58
N GLU A 798 17.03 15.90 -19.85
CA GLU A 798 16.00 14.99 -20.34
C GLU A 798 14.64 15.67 -20.20
N ILE A 799 13.99 15.93 -21.33
CA ILE A 799 12.65 16.53 -21.38
C ILE A 799 11.63 15.42 -21.59
N ILE A 800 10.59 15.44 -20.76
CA ILE A 800 9.47 14.51 -20.76
C ILE A 800 8.21 15.25 -21.18
N ALA A 801 7.44 14.69 -22.11
CA ALA A 801 6.07 15.08 -22.42
C ALA A 801 5.11 13.95 -22.10
N VAL A 802 4.00 14.28 -21.46
CA VAL A 802 2.93 13.35 -21.13
C VAL A 802 1.62 13.84 -21.74
N ASP A 803 0.90 12.95 -22.41
CA ASP A 803 -0.42 13.26 -22.96
C ASP A 803 -1.56 13.13 -21.91
N ALA A 804 -2.79 13.44 -22.31
CA ALA A 804 -3.93 13.39 -21.42
C ALA A 804 -4.35 11.97 -20.99
N VAL A 805 -3.87 10.91 -21.63
CA VAL A 805 -4.13 9.50 -21.23
C VAL A 805 -2.94 8.82 -20.56
N GLY A 806 -1.78 9.48 -20.47
CA GLY A 806 -0.58 9.01 -19.76
C GLY A 806 0.50 8.40 -20.65
N ASN A 807 0.40 8.48 -21.98
CA ASN A 807 1.52 8.08 -22.83
C ASN A 807 2.66 9.09 -22.69
N VAL A 808 3.89 8.58 -22.75
CA VAL A 808 5.09 9.37 -22.47
C VAL A 808 5.97 9.46 -23.72
N GLY A 809 6.32 10.68 -24.10
CA GLY A 809 7.38 11.01 -25.05
C GLY A 809 8.59 11.60 -24.35
N THR A 810 9.79 11.24 -24.78
CA THR A 810 11.04 11.75 -24.18
C THR A 810 12.02 12.21 -25.25
N CYS A 811 12.86 13.18 -24.90
CA CYS A 811 14.02 13.58 -25.68
C CYS A 811 15.15 13.98 -24.73
N ARG A 812 16.35 13.50 -25.01
CA ARG A 812 17.54 13.73 -24.18
C ARG A 812 18.62 14.41 -25.02
N HIS A 813 19.33 15.33 -24.40
CA HIS A 813 20.52 15.94 -24.99
C HIS A 813 21.64 16.04 -23.96
N TYR A 814 22.88 16.01 -24.44
CA TYR A 814 24.08 16.21 -23.64
C TYR A 814 25.08 17.04 -24.43
N ILE A 815 25.57 18.11 -23.82
CA ILE A 815 26.65 18.95 -24.36
C ILE A 815 28.01 18.47 -23.84
N ARG A 816 29.02 18.35 -24.72
CA ARG A 816 30.38 17.98 -24.32
C ARG A 816 31.10 19.19 -23.72
N THR A 817 31.55 19.10 -22.47
CA THR A 817 32.48 20.06 -21.86
C THR A 817 33.93 19.64 -22.19
N SER A 818 34.76 20.57 -22.65
CA SER A 818 36.19 20.28 -22.89
C SER A 818 36.91 20.11 -21.55
N GLU A 819 37.47 18.94 -21.28
CA GLU A 819 38.30 18.69 -20.09
C GLU A 819 39.54 19.61 -20.10
N ILE A 820 39.68 20.44 -19.06
CA ILE A 820 40.92 21.17 -18.81
C ILE A 820 41.96 20.15 -18.32
N SER A 821 42.88 19.78 -19.21
CA SER A 821 44.13 19.09 -18.84
C SER A 821 44.92 19.95 -17.87
N THR A 822 44.79 19.68 -16.58
CA THR A 822 45.75 20.17 -15.58
C THR A 822 46.99 19.27 -15.68
N THR A 823 47.99 19.73 -16.42
CA THR A 823 49.33 19.13 -16.45
C THR A 823 49.92 19.15 -15.03
N ARG A 824 49.93 17.99 -14.37
CA ARG A 824 50.71 17.76 -13.15
C ARG A 824 52.15 17.39 -13.54
N PRO A 825 53.21 17.94 -12.89
CA PRO A 825 54.59 17.64 -13.25
C PRO A 825 54.95 16.17 -12.96
N SER A 826 55.68 15.57 -13.89
CA SER A 826 56.24 14.22 -13.87
C SER A 826 57.32 14.03 -12.79
N SER A 827 57.30 12.88 -12.10
CA SER A 827 58.42 12.25 -11.36
C SER A 827 58.02 10.81 -10.98
N PRO A 828 58.95 9.84 -10.86
CA PRO A 828 59.28 8.91 -11.93
C PRO A 828 58.83 7.45 -11.68
N THR A 829 58.74 6.72 -12.79
CA THR A 829 58.46 5.28 -12.90
C THR A 829 59.65 4.44 -12.43
N THR A 830 59.40 3.43 -11.60
CA THR A 830 60.30 2.27 -11.44
C THR A 830 59.63 1.05 -12.04
N THR A 831 60.29 0.50 -13.05
CA THR A 831 59.93 -0.67 -13.86
C THR A 831 60.30 -1.96 -13.14
N THR A 832 59.42 -2.96 -13.10
CA THR A 832 59.88 -4.35 -13.32
C THR A 832 58.80 -5.25 -13.93
N THR A 833 59.21 -5.85 -15.03
CA THR A 833 58.63 -6.82 -15.96
C THR A 833 58.32 -8.18 -15.32
N THR A 834 57.25 -8.87 -15.76
CA THR A 834 57.30 -10.32 -16.04
C THR A 834 56.22 -10.77 -17.04
N ARG A 835 56.60 -11.80 -17.81
CA ARG A 835 56.05 -12.27 -19.09
C ARG A 835 54.78 -13.11 -18.97
N PHE A 836 54.03 -13.09 -20.07
CA PHE A 836 52.94 -13.99 -20.44
C PHE A 836 53.36 -15.47 -20.45
N TYR A 837 52.51 -16.32 -19.85
CA TYR A 837 52.27 -17.69 -20.28
C TYR A 837 50.77 -17.93 -20.32
N SER A 838 50.31 -18.47 -21.44
CA SER A 838 48.93 -18.87 -21.73
C SER A 838 48.70 -20.32 -21.33
N THR A 839 47.69 -20.58 -20.49
CA THR A 839 47.07 -21.90 -20.34
C THR A 839 45.58 -21.77 -20.01
N ASN A 840 44.78 -22.59 -20.71
CA ASN A 840 43.36 -22.83 -20.48
C ASN A 840 43.13 -23.46 -19.09
N THR A 841 42.30 -22.83 -18.25
CA THR A 841 41.63 -23.53 -17.14
C THR A 841 40.27 -22.88 -16.82
N THR A 842 39.28 -23.75 -16.65
CA THR A 842 37.95 -23.57 -16.07
C THR A 842 37.90 -22.62 -14.87
N ILE A 843 36.96 -21.66 -14.89
CA ILE A 843 36.70 -20.73 -13.78
C ILE A 843 35.47 -21.22 -13.00
N SER A 844 35.72 -21.70 -11.78
CA SER A 844 34.76 -21.68 -10.68
C SER A 844 34.60 -20.23 -10.19
N VAL A 845 33.35 -19.75 -10.13
CA VAL A 845 33.06 -18.40 -9.65
C VAL A 845 32.90 -18.43 -8.12
N SER A 846 33.92 -17.94 -7.42
CA SER A 846 33.82 -17.54 -6.02
C SER A 846 33.47 -16.06 -5.94
N SER A 847 32.41 -15.75 -5.18
CA SER A 847 31.96 -14.41 -4.85
C SER A 847 33.00 -13.68 -3.99
N SER A 848 33.60 -12.62 -4.50
CA SER A 848 34.28 -11.62 -3.66
C SER A 848 33.81 -10.22 -4.05
N THR A 849 33.17 -9.57 -3.09
CA THR A 849 32.73 -8.17 -3.15
C THR A 849 33.94 -7.26 -2.93
N LEU A 850 34.28 -6.44 -3.92
CA LEU A 850 35.20 -5.33 -3.76
C LEU A 850 34.42 -4.11 -3.23
N SER A 851 34.76 -3.67 -2.02
CA SER A 851 34.28 -2.43 -1.43
C SER A 851 35.15 -1.26 -1.89
N ILE A 852 34.55 -0.29 -2.60
CA ILE A 852 35.13 1.03 -2.80
C ILE A 852 34.34 1.99 -1.92
N SER A 853 35.00 2.55 -0.90
CA SER A 853 34.46 3.61 -0.06
C SER A 853 34.45 4.92 -0.84
N SER A 854 33.26 5.49 -1.05
CA SER A 854 33.13 6.90 -1.40
C SER A 854 32.14 7.56 -0.44
N THR A 855 32.62 8.60 0.23
CA THR A 855 31.91 9.39 1.23
C THR A 855 30.93 10.33 0.55
N THR A 856 29.71 9.89 0.26
CA THR A 856 28.50 10.73 0.12
C THR A 856 27.29 9.83 0.36
N GLY A 857 26.35 10.27 1.21
CA GLY A 857 25.27 9.44 1.73
C GLY A 857 24.17 9.13 0.71
N GLY A 858 24.34 8.07 -0.08
CA GLY A 858 23.27 7.44 -0.86
C GLY A 858 22.61 6.31 -0.07
N PHE A 859 21.28 6.20 -0.13
CA PHE A 859 20.54 5.05 0.38
C PHE A 859 20.37 4.03 -0.75
N SER A 860 20.78 2.79 -0.50
CA SER A 860 20.57 1.65 -1.40
C SER A 860 19.58 0.70 -0.72
N PHE A 861 18.44 0.45 -1.36
CA PHE A 861 17.42 -0.49 -0.87
C PHE A 861 17.37 -1.71 -1.79
N THR A 862 17.44 -2.91 -1.24
CA THR A 862 17.30 -4.16 -2.03
C THR A 862 15.94 -4.78 -1.74
N LEU A 863 15.13 -5.01 -2.77
CA LEU A 863 13.72 -5.35 -2.70
C LEU A 863 13.43 -6.74 -3.28
N LYS A 864 12.65 -7.59 -2.60
CA LYS A 864 12.26 -8.92 -3.08
C LYS A 864 10.85 -8.90 -3.68
N LEU A 865 10.71 -9.28 -4.96
CA LEU A 865 9.40 -9.30 -5.65
C LEU A 865 8.73 -10.69 -5.75
N CYS A 866 9.45 -11.76 -5.47
CA CYS A 866 8.98 -13.14 -5.26
C CYS A 866 10.18 -13.96 -4.76
N LEU A 867 10.02 -15.24 -4.42
CA LEU A 867 10.92 -16.06 -3.58
C LEU A 867 12.45 -16.04 -3.86
N MET A 868 12.95 -15.43 -4.94
CA MET A 868 14.38 -15.23 -5.24
C MET A 868 14.74 -13.91 -5.97
N LEU A 869 13.87 -12.91 -6.06
CA LEU A 869 14.15 -11.67 -6.80
C LEU A 869 14.86 -10.62 -5.92
N PHE A 870 15.89 -9.92 -6.39
CA PHE A 870 16.46 -8.77 -5.67
C PHE A 870 16.43 -7.53 -6.58
N LEU A 871 15.80 -6.45 -6.13
CA LEU A 871 15.71 -5.16 -6.79
C LEU A 871 16.45 -4.13 -5.96
N THR A 872 17.69 -3.81 -6.33
CA THR A 872 18.45 -2.74 -5.69
C THR A 872 18.05 -1.39 -6.28
N ILE A 873 17.28 -0.59 -5.53
CA ILE A 873 17.01 0.82 -5.84
C ILE A 873 18.13 1.65 -5.20
N THR A 874 19.03 2.18 -6.04
CA THR A 874 19.98 3.22 -5.66
C THR A 874 19.35 4.59 -5.93
N LEU A 875 19.03 5.32 -4.86
CA LEU A 875 18.65 6.73 -4.96
C LEU A 875 19.92 7.57 -4.77
N SER A 876 20.41 8.15 -5.86
CA SER A 876 21.34 9.29 -5.77
C SER A 876 20.50 10.56 -5.55
N PRO A 877 20.91 11.45 -4.63
CA PRO A 877 20.20 12.70 -4.35
C PRO A 877 20.10 13.63 -5.57
#